data_AF-A0A5C7ICV1-F1
#
_entry.id   AF-A0A5C7ICV1-F1
#
_cell.length_a   1.000
_cell.length_b   1.000
_cell.length_c   1.000
_cell.angle_alpha   90.00
_cell.angle_beta   90.00
_cell.angle_gamma   90.00
#
_symmetry.space_group_name_H-M   'P 1'
#
loop_
_entity.id
_entity.type
_entity.pdbx_description
1 polymer ?
#
loop_
_entity_poly.entity_id
_entity_poly.type
_entity_poly.pdbx_seq_one_letter_code
_entity_poly.pdbx_strand_id
1 'polypeptide(L)'
;MFLHRFLLLSLAAFVLINTLEALREIAKTIGKRDWNFSVDPCSGEWGWASLNPVKGSENAVTCNCSFANATLCHVVSLVVKTQNLPGVLPPEVVRLPFLQEIDLTRNYLNGSIPPEWGSLKLVNISLIGNRLTGPIPKALANISTLTSLTLEFNQLSGSLPPELGDLPSLERILISSNNFSGALPATFAKLTTMKDFRISDNRFSGQIPNFIQNWTKLEKLVVQASGLVGPIPSGIAALEKLSDLRISDLNGTEATFPSLVGMKKMKILILRSCNIIGKLPEYLGQMTTLKTLDLSFNKLSGEIPSSFSGLIDVDNIYLTGNLLTGSVPPWMLEKGGNMNLFASSSKGNNSGAIVSCLRSFKFPKTYYSLHINCGGKEEMANGNTTFEDDTTDARPSKFVLSRSNWASSTTGHFLDDDRPSETYIWTNSSRLLMNDSQLYMQARLSPISLTYYGFCMGNGNYSVNLHFAEIMFSDDKTYNSFGRRIFDVYVQGKLVLKDFNIEDEAGGAAKAIIKTFTVAVTNNTLEIRLFWAGKGTVGIPFRGVYGPLISAISVTPSPEEHQLNLDWPTRHRICVGIARGLAYLHEESRLKIVHRDIKATNVLLDKDLNPKISDFGLAKLDEEDNTHISTRIAGTL
;
A
#
# COMPACT_ATOMS: atom_id res chain seq x y z
N MET A 1 -13.70 41.11 -54.04
CA MET A 1 -12.61 40.20 -53.60
C MET A 1 -11.63 40.87 -52.62
N PHE A 2 -11.14 42.10 -52.89
CA PHE A 2 -10.24 42.83 -51.99
C PHE A 2 -10.84 43.15 -50.60
N LEU A 3 -12.07 43.66 -50.55
CA LEU A 3 -12.74 43.99 -49.29
C LEU A 3 -12.91 42.77 -48.37
N HIS A 4 -13.22 41.61 -48.96
CA HIS A 4 -13.42 40.36 -48.23
C HIS A 4 -12.11 39.81 -47.64
N ARG A 5 -11.00 39.87 -48.39
CA ARG A 5 -9.67 39.50 -47.87
C ARG A 5 -9.20 40.46 -46.77
N PHE A 6 -9.47 41.76 -46.89
CA PHE A 6 -9.11 42.75 -45.88
C PHE A 6 -9.90 42.55 -44.57
N LEU A 7 -11.20 42.25 -44.67
CA LEU A 7 -12.03 41.88 -43.51
C LEU A 7 -11.58 40.60 -42.82
N LEU A 8 -11.15 39.58 -43.58
CA LEU A 8 -10.63 38.33 -43.00
C LEU A 8 -9.30 38.56 -42.25
N LEU A 9 -8.41 39.39 -42.81
CA LEU A 9 -7.14 39.75 -42.18
C LEU A 9 -7.34 40.57 -40.90
N SER A 10 -8.28 41.53 -40.88
CA SER A 10 -8.59 42.29 -39.67
C SER A 10 -9.25 41.43 -38.59
N LEU A 11 -10.10 40.48 -38.99
CA LEU A 11 -10.72 39.52 -38.07
C LEU A 11 -9.67 38.58 -37.45
N ALA A 12 -8.73 38.07 -38.25
CA ALA A 12 -7.65 37.22 -37.78
C ALA A 12 -6.74 37.94 -36.76
N ALA A 13 -6.37 39.20 -37.05
CA ALA A 13 -5.60 40.03 -36.12
C ALA A 13 -6.36 40.29 -34.80
N PHE A 14 -7.66 40.55 -34.87
CA PHE A 14 -8.50 40.73 -33.67
C PHE A 14 -8.61 39.45 -32.84
N VAL A 15 -8.79 38.29 -33.49
CA VAL A 15 -8.82 36.99 -32.81
C VAL A 15 -7.48 36.71 -32.12
N LEU A 16 -6.36 37.01 -32.78
CA LEU A 16 -5.03 36.83 -32.21
C LEU A 16 -4.82 37.69 -30.94
N ILE A 17 -5.17 38.98 -30.99
CA ILE A 17 -5.02 39.89 -29.83
C ILE A 17 -5.83 39.37 -28.63
N ASN A 18 -7.09 39.03 -28.84
CA ASN A 18 -7.95 38.51 -27.77
C ASN A 18 -7.44 37.18 -27.20
N THR A 19 -6.91 36.31 -28.07
CA THR A 19 -6.35 35.01 -27.68
C THR A 19 -5.09 35.19 -26.82
N LEU A 20 -4.19 36.09 -27.22
CA LEU A 20 -2.96 36.38 -26.48
C LEU A 20 -3.25 37.00 -25.11
N GLU A 21 -4.22 37.92 -25.02
CA GLU A 21 -4.66 38.47 -23.74
C GLU A 21 -5.28 37.41 -22.84
N ALA A 22 -6.13 36.54 -23.38
CA ALA A 22 -6.73 35.44 -22.63
C ALA A 22 -5.65 34.51 -22.08
N LEU A 23 -4.69 34.10 -22.91
CA LEU A 23 -3.57 33.25 -22.49
C LEU A 23 -2.68 33.93 -21.45
N ARG A 24 -2.50 35.26 -21.52
CA ARG A 24 -1.74 36.03 -20.53
C ARG A 24 -2.40 36.01 -19.16
N GLU A 25 -3.70 36.24 -19.10
CA GLU A 25 -4.45 36.16 -17.83
C GLU A 25 -4.47 34.71 -17.30
N ILE A 26 -4.73 33.72 -18.17
CA ILE A 26 -4.66 32.30 -17.81
C ILE A 26 -3.30 31.95 -17.18
N ALA A 27 -2.20 32.36 -17.83
CA ALA A 27 -0.85 32.10 -17.33
C ALA A 27 -0.62 32.72 -15.95
N LYS A 28 -1.06 33.96 -15.75
CA LYS A 28 -0.98 34.65 -14.47
C LYS A 28 -1.79 33.92 -13.39
N THR A 29 -3.00 33.48 -13.70
CA THR A 29 -3.90 32.76 -12.77
C THR A 29 -3.35 31.39 -12.35
N ILE A 30 -2.77 30.62 -13.29
CA ILE A 30 -2.14 29.33 -12.96
C ILE A 30 -0.73 29.51 -12.37
N GLY A 31 -0.10 30.67 -12.54
CA GLY A 31 1.26 30.95 -12.08
C GLY A 31 2.36 30.52 -13.06
N LYS A 32 2.03 30.38 -14.34
CA LYS A 32 2.95 30.05 -15.43
C LYS A 32 3.72 31.30 -15.89
N ARG A 33 5.04 31.18 -16.10
CA ARG A 33 5.95 32.33 -16.32
C ARG A 33 6.82 32.24 -17.57
N ASP A 34 6.83 31.08 -18.21
CA ASP A 34 7.76 30.68 -19.27
C ASP A 34 7.13 30.67 -20.67
N TRP A 35 5.86 31.11 -20.82
CA TRP A 35 5.25 31.32 -22.14
C TRP A 35 5.78 32.59 -22.81
N ASN A 36 6.02 32.50 -24.12
CA ASN A 36 6.45 33.63 -24.94
C ASN A 36 5.26 34.35 -25.59
N PHE A 37 4.78 35.42 -24.95
CA PHE A 37 3.64 36.20 -25.43
C PHE A 37 3.96 37.14 -26.61
N SER A 38 5.21 37.17 -27.10
CA SER A 38 5.59 37.93 -28.29
C SER A 38 5.36 37.16 -29.58
N VAL A 39 4.95 35.89 -29.48
CA VAL A 39 4.79 34.94 -30.59
C VAL A 39 3.33 34.49 -30.66
N ASP A 40 2.80 34.36 -31.87
CA ASP A 40 1.47 33.79 -32.10
C ASP A 40 1.42 32.30 -31.68
N PRO A 41 0.53 31.88 -30.77
CA PRO A 41 0.41 30.48 -30.36
C PRO A 41 0.06 29.52 -31.50
N CYS A 42 -0.46 30.02 -32.61
CA CYS A 42 -0.88 29.23 -33.77
C CYS A 42 0.10 29.30 -34.95
N SER A 43 1.22 30.02 -34.85
CA SER A 43 2.20 30.12 -35.95
C SER A 43 3.11 28.89 -36.09
N GLY A 44 3.16 28.04 -35.06
CA GLY A 44 4.09 26.91 -34.99
C GLY A 44 5.51 27.30 -34.52
N GLU A 45 5.72 28.56 -34.14
CA GLU A 45 6.98 29.02 -33.54
C GLU A 45 7.14 28.58 -32.08
N TRP A 46 8.38 28.63 -31.59
CA TRP A 46 8.74 28.23 -30.24
C TRP A 46 8.15 29.16 -29.16
N GLY A 47 7.84 28.59 -27.99
CA GLY A 47 7.43 29.35 -26.79
C GLY A 47 6.08 28.95 -26.20
N TRP A 48 5.33 28.09 -26.89
CA TRP A 48 4.01 27.60 -26.45
C TRP A 48 3.97 26.10 -26.21
N ALA A 49 4.97 25.36 -26.72
CA ALA A 49 5.11 23.92 -26.54
C ALA A 49 6.54 23.53 -26.13
N SER A 50 6.66 22.49 -25.31
CA SER A 50 7.95 21.88 -24.96
C SER A 50 8.50 21.03 -26.12
N LEU A 51 9.80 21.11 -26.35
CA LEU A 51 10.56 20.25 -27.25
C LEU A 51 10.62 18.82 -26.71
N ASN A 52 10.11 17.84 -27.47
CA ASN A 52 10.21 16.41 -27.15
C ASN A 52 9.96 16.10 -25.66
N PRO A 53 8.77 16.44 -25.12
CA PRO A 53 8.51 16.26 -23.70
C PRO A 53 8.62 14.78 -23.34
N VAL A 54 9.14 14.50 -22.14
CA VAL A 54 9.05 13.15 -21.57
C VAL A 54 7.56 12.82 -21.43
N LYS A 55 7.19 11.57 -21.71
CA LYS A 55 5.80 11.13 -21.56
C LYS A 55 5.28 11.48 -20.17
N GLY A 56 4.15 12.18 -20.10
CA GLY A 56 3.56 12.65 -18.84
C GLY A 56 4.02 14.03 -18.37
N SER A 57 4.96 14.68 -19.07
CA SER A 57 5.38 16.07 -18.84
C SER A 57 5.08 17.00 -20.01
N GLU A 58 4.04 16.67 -20.78
CA GLU A 58 3.63 17.46 -21.93
C GLU A 58 3.20 18.88 -21.52
N ASN A 59 3.58 19.85 -22.33
CA ASN A 59 3.23 21.25 -22.19
C ASN A 59 3.08 21.81 -23.60
N ALA A 60 1.86 22.18 -23.99
CA ALA A 60 1.54 22.65 -25.33
C ALA A 60 0.23 23.45 -25.34
N VAL A 61 0.23 24.55 -26.07
CA VAL A 61 -0.99 25.18 -26.60
C VAL A 61 -1.14 24.74 -28.05
N THR A 62 -2.28 24.12 -28.39
CA THR A 62 -2.52 23.62 -29.75
C THR A 62 -3.68 24.36 -30.40
N CYS A 63 -3.48 24.78 -31.65
CA CYS A 63 -4.49 25.45 -32.45
C CYS A 63 -5.07 24.55 -33.55
N ASN A 64 -6.31 24.80 -33.92
CA ASN A 64 -6.91 24.30 -35.14
C ASN A 64 -7.13 25.48 -36.10
N CYS A 65 -6.47 25.42 -37.25
CA CYS A 65 -6.51 26.44 -38.30
C CYS A 65 -7.39 26.05 -39.49
N SER A 66 -8.31 25.10 -39.35
CA SER A 66 -9.20 24.69 -40.46
C SER A 66 -10.40 25.63 -40.66
N PHE A 67 -10.56 26.65 -39.82
CA PHE A 67 -11.70 27.56 -39.86
C PHE A 67 -11.59 28.57 -41.02
N ALA A 68 -12.75 28.96 -41.57
CA ALA A 68 -12.88 29.95 -42.64
C ALA A 68 -11.88 29.73 -43.80
N ASN A 69 -11.91 28.54 -44.45
CA ASN A 69 -10.99 28.16 -45.53
C ASN A 69 -9.50 28.28 -45.13
N ALA A 70 -9.18 27.84 -43.92
CA ALA A 70 -7.85 27.88 -43.34
C ALA A 70 -7.23 29.26 -43.11
N THR A 71 -8.08 30.28 -42.89
CA THR A 71 -7.62 31.65 -42.60
C THR A 71 -7.75 32.05 -41.13
N LEU A 72 -8.52 31.31 -40.33
CA LEU A 72 -8.63 31.52 -38.88
C LEU A 72 -8.10 30.33 -38.10
N CYS A 73 -7.30 30.63 -37.09
CA CYS A 73 -6.82 29.69 -36.10
C CYS A 73 -7.49 29.96 -34.75
N HIS A 74 -7.89 28.89 -34.08
CA HIS A 74 -8.39 28.95 -32.71
C HIS A 74 -7.66 27.95 -31.83
N VAL A 75 -7.38 28.34 -30.59
CA VAL A 75 -6.84 27.44 -29.57
C VAL A 75 -7.90 26.39 -29.22
N VAL A 76 -7.55 25.12 -29.37
CA VAL A 76 -8.46 23.98 -29.13
C VAL A 76 -7.98 23.07 -27.99
N SER A 77 -6.70 23.12 -27.63
CA SER A 77 -6.14 22.31 -26.53
C SER A 77 -5.12 23.11 -25.73
N LEU A 78 -5.24 23.03 -24.41
CA LEU A 78 -4.33 23.60 -23.43
C LEU A 78 -3.84 22.48 -22.50
N VAL A 79 -2.59 22.05 -22.70
CA VAL A 79 -1.94 20.99 -21.93
C VAL A 79 -0.76 21.59 -21.17
N VAL A 80 -0.76 21.49 -19.85
CA VAL A 80 0.30 22.01 -18.97
C VAL A 80 0.52 21.05 -17.81
N LYS A 81 1.41 20.07 -17.99
CA LYS A 81 1.62 18.99 -17.02
C LYS A 81 2.92 19.11 -16.23
N THR A 82 2.93 18.58 -15.00
CA THR A 82 4.14 18.36 -14.18
C THR A 82 5.02 19.59 -13.96
N GLN A 83 4.42 20.78 -13.81
CA GLN A 83 5.16 22.04 -13.66
C GLN A 83 5.11 22.64 -12.26
N ASN A 84 4.48 21.96 -11.29
CA ASN A 84 4.35 22.45 -9.91
C ASN A 84 3.73 23.85 -9.81
N LEU A 85 2.85 24.20 -10.75
CA LEU A 85 2.25 25.52 -10.81
C LEU A 85 1.39 25.78 -9.56
N PRO A 86 1.60 26.89 -8.80
CA PRO A 86 1.00 27.09 -7.48
C PRO A 86 -0.32 27.87 -7.49
N GLY A 87 -0.81 28.26 -8.67
CA GLY A 87 -1.99 29.11 -8.83
C GLY A 87 -3.32 28.39 -8.60
N VAL A 88 -4.35 28.86 -9.28
CA VAL A 88 -5.71 28.29 -9.24
C VAL A 88 -6.19 27.92 -10.63
N LEU A 89 -7.30 27.18 -10.72
CA LEU A 89 -7.95 26.92 -12.00
C LEU A 89 -8.52 28.22 -12.58
N PRO A 90 -8.19 28.57 -13.84
CA PRO A 90 -8.55 29.85 -14.44
C PRO A 90 -9.99 29.89 -14.95
N PRO A 91 -10.88 30.74 -14.39
CA PRO A 91 -12.19 31.00 -14.99
C PRO A 91 -12.06 31.67 -16.37
N GLU A 92 -10.95 32.37 -16.62
CA GLU A 92 -10.68 33.11 -17.86
C GLU A 92 -10.59 32.23 -19.11
N VAL A 93 -10.52 30.91 -18.94
CA VAL A 93 -10.56 29.92 -20.04
C VAL A 93 -11.81 30.08 -20.90
N VAL A 94 -12.91 30.67 -20.37
CA VAL A 94 -14.09 31.02 -21.16
C VAL A 94 -13.81 31.98 -22.31
N ARG A 95 -12.71 32.74 -22.27
CA ARG A 95 -12.24 33.60 -23.36
C ARG A 95 -11.65 32.83 -24.55
N LEU A 96 -11.53 31.49 -24.44
CA LEU A 96 -11.12 30.58 -25.50
C LEU A 96 -12.32 29.70 -25.93
N PRO A 97 -13.28 30.23 -26.69
CA PRO A 97 -14.58 29.58 -26.92
C PRO A 97 -14.53 28.28 -27.75
N PHE A 98 -13.41 28.02 -28.41
CA PHE A 98 -13.17 26.80 -29.20
C PHE A 98 -12.36 25.74 -28.45
N LEU A 99 -12.02 25.98 -27.19
CA LEU A 99 -11.26 25.03 -26.39
C LEU A 99 -12.08 23.74 -26.19
N GLN A 100 -11.44 22.61 -26.52
CA GLN A 100 -11.98 21.27 -26.43
C GLN A 100 -11.24 20.43 -25.38
N GLU A 101 -9.97 20.74 -25.12
CA GLU A 101 -9.16 20.00 -24.16
C GLU A 101 -8.49 20.95 -23.17
N ILE A 102 -8.58 20.60 -21.88
CA ILE A 102 -7.80 21.19 -20.82
C ILE A 102 -7.18 20.09 -19.96
N ASP A 103 -5.85 20.09 -19.88
CA ASP A 103 -5.09 19.13 -19.08
C ASP A 103 -4.06 19.88 -18.21
N LEU A 104 -4.32 19.93 -16.91
CA LEU A 104 -3.47 20.58 -15.91
C LEU A 104 -2.90 19.55 -14.92
N THR A 105 -2.66 18.32 -15.40
CA THR A 105 -2.20 17.18 -14.59
C THR A 105 -0.89 17.45 -13.84
N ARG A 106 -0.80 17.04 -12.57
CA ARG A 106 0.39 17.07 -11.71
C ARG A 106 0.96 18.48 -11.57
N ASN A 107 0.12 19.41 -11.10
CA ASN A 107 0.56 20.73 -10.66
C ASN A 107 0.27 20.90 -9.16
N TYR A 108 0.48 22.11 -8.65
CA TYR A 108 0.20 22.45 -7.26
C TYR A 108 -0.99 23.40 -7.16
N LEU A 109 -1.94 23.28 -8.10
CA LEU A 109 -3.08 24.20 -8.23
C LEU A 109 -4.07 23.97 -7.10
N ASN A 110 -4.63 25.05 -6.56
CA ASN A 110 -5.61 25.02 -5.47
C ASN A 110 -6.94 25.68 -5.87
N GLY A 111 -7.87 25.76 -4.93
CA GLY A 111 -9.21 26.31 -5.15
C GLY A 111 -10.20 25.29 -5.71
N SER A 112 -11.34 25.76 -6.22
CA SER A 112 -12.42 24.93 -6.77
C SER A 112 -12.43 24.93 -8.29
N ILE A 113 -13.12 23.95 -8.89
CA ILE A 113 -13.37 23.93 -10.33
C ILE A 113 -14.30 25.12 -10.69
N PRO A 114 -13.92 25.99 -11.65
CA PRO A 114 -14.75 27.15 -12.02
C PRO A 114 -16.07 26.71 -12.67
N PRO A 115 -17.24 27.14 -12.17
CA PRO A 115 -18.52 26.84 -12.80
C PRO A 115 -18.66 27.44 -14.21
N GLU A 116 -17.91 28.50 -14.51
CA GLU A 116 -17.88 29.20 -15.80
C GLU A 116 -17.48 28.27 -16.95
N TRP A 117 -16.68 27.23 -16.68
CA TRP A 117 -16.30 26.23 -17.69
C TRP A 117 -17.50 25.51 -18.31
N GLY A 118 -18.65 25.52 -17.63
CA GLY A 118 -19.92 25.00 -18.14
C GLY A 118 -20.43 25.68 -19.41
N SER A 119 -19.92 26.86 -19.78
CA SER A 119 -20.29 27.54 -21.03
C SER A 119 -19.47 27.10 -22.26
N LEU A 120 -18.43 26.28 -22.06
CA LEU A 120 -17.52 25.85 -23.11
C LEU A 120 -17.99 24.55 -23.77
N LYS A 121 -17.37 24.21 -24.91
CA LYS A 121 -17.58 22.94 -25.63
C LYS A 121 -16.43 21.98 -25.40
N LEU A 122 -16.05 21.82 -24.14
CA LEU A 122 -14.98 20.90 -23.73
C LEU A 122 -15.37 19.46 -24.04
N VAL A 123 -14.38 18.69 -24.46
CA VAL A 123 -14.44 17.25 -24.73
C VAL A 123 -13.70 16.52 -23.61
N ASN A 124 -12.51 17.01 -23.25
CA ASN A 124 -11.65 16.41 -22.23
C ASN A 124 -11.28 17.41 -21.14
N ILE A 125 -11.50 17.03 -19.88
CA ILE A 125 -11.02 17.74 -18.69
C ILE A 125 -10.13 16.78 -17.90
N SER A 126 -8.87 17.13 -17.70
CA SER A 126 -7.93 16.38 -16.86
C SER A 126 -7.24 17.28 -15.84
N LEU A 127 -7.49 17.01 -14.56
CA LEU A 127 -6.97 17.78 -13.42
C LEU A 127 -6.24 16.88 -12.41
N ILE A 128 -5.73 15.73 -12.85
CA ILE A 128 -5.11 14.71 -12.01
C ILE A 128 -4.01 15.32 -11.13
N GLY A 129 -3.97 15.00 -9.84
CA GLY A 129 -2.84 15.37 -9.00
C GLY A 129 -2.69 16.88 -8.83
N ASN A 130 -3.61 17.49 -8.09
CA ASN A 130 -3.57 18.89 -7.68
C ASN A 130 -4.12 19.00 -6.23
N ARG A 131 -4.26 20.23 -5.71
CA ARG A 131 -4.86 20.54 -4.40
C ARG A 131 -6.26 21.13 -4.53
N LEU A 132 -7.03 20.64 -5.51
CA LEU A 132 -8.37 21.17 -5.76
C LEU A 132 -9.34 20.73 -4.67
N THR A 133 -10.22 21.63 -4.26
CA THR A 133 -11.21 21.46 -3.18
C THR A 133 -12.62 21.84 -3.65
N GLY A 134 -13.62 21.63 -2.80
CA GLY A 134 -15.01 21.93 -3.12
C GLY A 134 -15.68 20.86 -4.01
N PRO A 135 -16.95 21.07 -4.38
CA PRO A 135 -17.72 20.11 -5.17
C PRO A 135 -17.47 20.22 -6.68
N ILE A 136 -17.87 19.18 -7.42
CA ILE A 136 -17.99 19.27 -8.88
C ILE A 136 -19.15 20.24 -9.18
N PRO A 137 -18.93 21.35 -9.90
CA PRO A 137 -20.01 22.28 -10.21
C PRO A 137 -21.04 21.63 -11.14
N LYS A 138 -22.33 21.73 -10.80
CA LYS A 138 -23.42 21.26 -11.67
C LYS A 138 -23.41 21.89 -13.06
N ALA A 139 -22.82 23.08 -13.20
CA ALA A 139 -22.65 23.77 -14.48
C ALA A 139 -21.85 22.95 -15.51
N LEU A 140 -20.98 22.02 -15.08
CA LEU A 140 -20.29 21.12 -16.00
C LEU A 140 -21.23 20.17 -16.74
N ALA A 141 -22.44 19.92 -16.22
CA ALA A 141 -23.47 19.16 -16.92
C ALA A 141 -24.06 19.90 -18.14
N ASN A 142 -23.74 21.18 -18.34
CA ASN A 142 -24.13 21.91 -19.56
C ASN A 142 -23.21 21.60 -20.75
N ILE A 143 -22.07 20.95 -20.53
CA ILE A 143 -21.06 20.66 -21.56
C ILE A 143 -21.46 19.39 -22.30
N SER A 144 -22.42 19.48 -23.23
CA SER A 144 -22.96 18.31 -23.95
C SER A 144 -21.92 17.54 -24.79
N THR A 145 -20.78 18.15 -25.08
CA THR A 145 -19.64 17.58 -25.81
C THR A 145 -18.68 16.78 -24.92
N LEU A 146 -18.83 16.84 -23.59
CA LEU A 146 -17.88 16.24 -22.65
C LEU A 146 -17.89 14.71 -22.78
N THR A 147 -16.72 14.13 -23.03
CA THR A 147 -16.51 12.69 -23.14
C THR A 147 -15.68 12.14 -21.99
N SER A 148 -14.76 12.95 -21.44
CA SER A 148 -13.88 12.52 -20.36
C SER A 148 -13.77 13.56 -19.25
N LEU A 149 -14.13 13.17 -18.03
CA LEU A 149 -13.93 13.93 -16.80
C LEU A 149 -12.97 13.20 -15.87
N THR A 150 -11.77 13.74 -15.71
CA THR A 150 -10.68 13.12 -14.96
C THR A 150 -10.17 14.05 -13.85
N LEU A 151 -10.44 13.69 -12.60
CA LEU A 151 -10.21 14.52 -11.40
C LEU A 151 -9.45 13.77 -10.29
N GLU A 152 -8.76 12.68 -10.63
CA GLU A 152 -8.10 11.80 -9.65
C GLU A 152 -7.03 12.53 -8.81
N PHE A 153 -6.79 12.05 -7.58
CA PHE A 153 -5.74 12.55 -6.68
C PHE A 153 -5.88 14.05 -6.36
N ASN A 154 -7.03 14.44 -5.82
CA ASN A 154 -7.34 15.81 -5.38
C ASN A 154 -7.99 15.77 -3.98
N GLN A 155 -8.54 16.90 -3.54
CA GLN A 155 -9.27 17.07 -2.27
C GLN A 155 -10.73 17.51 -2.52
N LEU A 156 -11.28 17.17 -3.69
CA LEU A 156 -12.67 17.51 -4.07
C LEU A 156 -13.65 16.77 -3.16
N SER A 157 -14.80 17.37 -2.89
CA SER A 157 -15.75 16.90 -1.87
C SER A 157 -17.21 17.08 -2.29
N GLY A 158 -18.16 16.81 -1.39
CA GLY A 158 -19.59 16.87 -1.70
C GLY A 158 -20.10 15.64 -2.44
N SER A 159 -21.36 15.67 -2.88
CA SER A 159 -21.98 14.60 -3.65
C SER A 159 -21.75 14.79 -5.15
N LEU A 160 -21.83 13.69 -5.91
CA LEU A 160 -21.79 13.76 -7.37
C LEU A 160 -23.07 14.44 -7.89
N PRO A 161 -22.97 15.48 -8.75
CA PRO A 161 -24.14 16.13 -9.32
C PRO A 161 -24.97 15.14 -10.15
N PRO A 162 -26.27 14.94 -9.84
CA PRO A 162 -27.13 14.08 -10.64
C PRO A 162 -27.22 14.50 -12.11
N GLU A 163 -27.07 15.80 -12.40
CA GLU A 163 -27.15 16.37 -13.75
C GLU A 163 -26.06 15.84 -14.69
N LEU A 164 -24.93 15.36 -14.16
CA LEU A 164 -23.91 14.69 -14.98
C LEU A 164 -24.47 13.45 -15.70
N GLY A 165 -25.52 12.83 -15.16
CA GLY A 165 -26.21 11.70 -15.78
C GLY A 165 -26.91 12.03 -17.10
N ASP A 166 -27.14 13.31 -17.40
CA ASP A 166 -27.81 13.77 -18.63
C ASP A 166 -26.82 14.08 -19.78
N LEU A 167 -25.52 13.89 -19.57
CA LEU A 167 -24.49 14.10 -20.59
C LEU A 167 -24.47 12.95 -21.62
N PRO A 168 -24.82 13.20 -22.90
CA PRO A 168 -25.07 12.12 -23.87
C PRO A 168 -23.80 11.46 -24.40
N SER A 169 -22.65 12.12 -24.26
CA SER A 169 -21.38 11.69 -24.85
C SER A 169 -20.37 11.20 -23.81
N LEU A 170 -20.74 11.19 -22.53
CA LEU A 170 -19.79 10.93 -21.45
C LEU A 170 -19.36 9.46 -21.44
N GLU A 171 -18.07 9.21 -21.60
CA GLU A 171 -17.49 7.86 -21.68
C GLU A 171 -16.60 7.54 -20.48
N ARG A 172 -16.01 8.55 -19.84
CA ARG A 172 -15.03 8.36 -18.75
C ARG A 172 -15.33 9.29 -17.58
N ILE A 173 -15.42 8.71 -16.38
CA ILE A 173 -15.46 9.44 -15.10
C ILE A 173 -14.40 8.81 -14.19
N LEU A 174 -13.32 9.54 -13.95
CA LEU A 174 -12.21 9.08 -13.10
C LEU A 174 -12.04 10.08 -11.97
N ILE A 175 -12.44 9.70 -10.77
CA ILE A 175 -12.49 10.60 -9.59
C ILE A 175 -11.86 9.97 -8.34
N SER A 176 -11.04 8.94 -8.54
CA SER A 176 -10.36 8.20 -7.47
C SER A 176 -9.54 9.11 -6.56
N SER A 177 -9.43 8.75 -5.28
CA SER A 177 -8.63 9.44 -4.27
C SER A 177 -9.02 10.91 -4.08
N ASN A 178 -10.28 11.12 -3.72
CA ASN A 178 -10.87 12.42 -3.36
C ASN A 178 -11.66 12.27 -2.05
N ASN A 179 -12.46 13.27 -1.70
CA ASN A 179 -13.32 13.32 -0.53
C ASN A 179 -14.82 13.34 -0.89
N PHE A 180 -15.21 12.74 -2.03
CA PHE A 180 -16.60 12.67 -2.46
C PHE A 180 -17.43 11.81 -1.51
N SER A 181 -18.70 12.16 -1.34
CA SER A 181 -19.62 11.52 -0.39
C SER A 181 -21.03 11.37 -0.97
N GLY A 182 -21.96 10.81 -0.19
CA GLY A 182 -23.32 10.53 -0.65
C GLY A 182 -23.40 9.26 -1.50
N ALA A 183 -24.59 8.98 -2.05
CA ALA A 183 -24.82 7.83 -2.91
C ALA A 183 -24.51 8.15 -4.39
N LEU A 184 -24.25 7.10 -5.19
CA LEU A 184 -24.15 7.26 -6.64
C LEU A 184 -25.52 7.70 -7.22
N PRO A 185 -25.60 8.78 -8.02
CA PRO A 185 -26.87 9.29 -8.51
C PRO A 185 -27.61 8.31 -9.42
N ALA A 186 -28.90 8.09 -9.18
CA ALA A 186 -29.72 7.20 -10.01
C ALA A 186 -29.81 7.65 -11.47
N THR A 187 -29.64 8.95 -11.75
CA THR A 187 -29.58 9.52 -13.09
C THR A 187 -28.43 8.96 -13.93
N PHE A 188 -27.36 8.44 -13.30
CA PHE A 188 -26.24 7.84 -14.02
C PHE A 188 -26.63 6.55 -14.77
N ALA A 189 -27.81 5.99 -14.50
CA ALA A 189 -28.43 4.94 -15.31
C ALA A 189 -28.57 5.30 -16.80
N LYS A 190 -28.61 6.60 -17.13
CA LYS A 190 -28.73 7.13 -18.50
C LYS A 190 -27.42 7.16 -19.27
N LEU A 191 -26.27 7.04 -18.58
CA LEU A 191 -24.93 7.12 -19.18
C LEU A 191 -24.54 5.84 -19.94
N THR A 192 -25.27 5.53 -21.01
CA THR A 192 -25.11 4.30 -21.81
C THR A 192 -23.84 4.28 -22.67
N THR A 193 -23.10 5.39 -22.71
CA THR A 193 -21.80 5.56 -23.40
C THR A 193 -20.59 5.23 -22.53
N MET A 194 -20.77 4.97 -21.23
CA MET A 194 -19.67 4.74 -20.29
C MET A 194 -18.76 3.58 -20.69
N LYS A 195 -17.45 3.82 -20.64
CA LYS A 195 -16.36 2.88 -20.94
C LYS A 195 -15.40 2.71 -19.75
N ASP A 196 -15.11 3.76 -18.98
CA ASP A 196 -14.18 3.71 -17.84
C ASP A 196 -14.74 4.50 -16.65
N PHE A 197 -14.99 3.79 -15.54
CA PHE A 197 -15.54 4.38 -14.32
C PHE A 197 -14.67 4.03 -13.11
N ARG A 198 -14.09 5.04 -12.46
CA ARG A 198 -13.16 4.86 -11.33
C ARG A 198 -13.47 5.82 -10.20
N ILE A 199 -13.75 5.26 -9.02
CA ILE A 199 -14.25 6.00 -7.85
C ILE A 199 -13.56 5.60 -6.54
N SER A 200 -12.44 4.89 -6.61
CA SER A 200 -11.72 4.37 -5.45
C SER A 200 -11.32 5.46 -4.45
N ASP A 201 -11.08 5.09 -3.19
CA ASP A 201 -10.58 5.99 -2.14
C ASP A 201 -11.41 7.28 -2.03
N ASN A 202 -12.68 7.12 -1.69
CA ASN A 202 -13.65 8.20 -1.45
C ASN A 202 -14.52 7.83 -0.23
N ARG A 203 -15.49 8.68 0.11
CA ARG A 203 -16.42 8.50 1.25
C ARG A 203 -17.86 8.29 0.77
N PHE A 204 -18.05 7.57 -0.34
CA PHE A 204 -19.38 7.23 -0.82
C PHE A 204 -20.16 6.39 0.19
N SER A 205 -21.46 6.34 0.01
CA SER A 205 -22.39 5.60 0.87
C SER A 205 -23.41 4.85 0.03
N GLY A 206 -24.10 3.89 0.65
CA GLY A 206 -25.02 3.01 -0.05
C GLY A 206 -24.30 1.92 -0.86
N GLN A 207 -25.07 1.17 -1.64
CA GLN A 207 -24.57 0.05 -2.44
C GLN A 207 -24.13 0.51 -3.83
N ILE A 208 -23.35 -0.34 -4.52
CA ILE A 208 -23.18 -0.21 -5.97
C ILE A 208 -24.56 -0.41 -6.62
N PRO A 209 -25.14 0.60 -7.29
CA PRO A 209 -26.52 0.50 -7.78
C PRO A 209 -26.69 -0.51 -8.93
N ASN A 210 -27.85 -1.16 -8.97
CA ASN A 210 -28.20 -2.12 -10.04
C ASN A 210 -28.22 -1.50 -11.44
N PHE A 211 -28.37 -0.17 -11.57
CA PHE A 211 -28.33 0.49 -12.88
C PHE A 211 -27.00 0.29 -13.62
N ILE A 212 -25.94 -0.19 -12.95
CA ILE A 212 -24.66 -0.49 -13.58
C ILE A 212 -24.83 -1.42 -14.78
N GLN A 213 -25.84 -2.29 -14.78
CA GLN A 213 -26.20 -3.17 -15.90
C GLN A 213 -26.48 -2.42 -17.21
N ASN A 214 -26.86 -1.14 -17.15
CA ASN A 214 -27.12 -0.30 -18.32
C ASN A 214 -25.84 0.13 -19.04
N TRP A 215 -24.68 0.08 -18.38
CA TRP A 215 -23.39 0.48 -18.95
C TRP A 215 -22.76 -0.65 -19.78
N THR A 216 -23.49 -1.18 -20.75
CA THR A 216 -23.06 -2.34 -21.57
C THR A 216 -21.81 -2.08 -22.42
N LYS A 217 -21.37 -0.83 -22.53
CA LYS A 217 -20.10 -0.44 -23.16
C LYS A 217 -18.90 -0.40 -22.20
N LEU A 218 -19.10 -0.67 -20.91
CA LEU A 218 -18.07 -0.54 -19.89
C LEU A 218 -16.93 -1.56 -20.11
N GLU A 219 -15.71 -1.05 -20.15
CA GLU A 219 -14.48 -1.82 -20.36
C GLU A 219 -13.64 -1.90 -19.08
N LYS A 220 -13.73 -0.87 -18.22
CA LYS A 220 -13.02 -0.78 -16.94
C LYS A 220 -13.90 -0.24 -15.82
N LEU A 221 -13.93 -0.95 -14.70
CA LEU A 221 -14.62 -0.58 -13.46
C LEU A 221 -13.68 -0.72 -12.27
N VAL A 222 -13.42 0.38 -11.56
CA VAL A 222 -12.53 0.40 -10.39
C VAL A 222 -13.24 1.04 -9.20
N VAL A 223 -13.53 0.23 -8.19
CA VAL A 223 -14.27 0.57 -6.96
C VAL A 223 -13.54 -0.05 -5.76
N GLN A 224 -12.44 0.55 -5.34
CA GLN A 224 -11.61 0.06 -4.24
C GLN A 224 -11.66 1.02 -3.05
N ALA A 225 -12.04 0.55 -1.87
CA ALA A 225 -12.16 1.38 -0.67
C ALA A 225 -12.94 2.69 -0.91
N SER A 226 -14.04 2.58 -1.65
CA SER A 226 -14.84 3.74 -2.08
C SER A 226 -15.82 4.25 -1.01
N GLY A 227 -16.00 3.51 0.08
CA GLY A 227 -17.03 3.71 1.09
C GLY A 227 -18.36 3.01 0.77
N LEU A 228 -18.56 2.53 -0.47
CA LEU A 228 -19.72 1.73 -0.84
C LEU A 228 -19.77 0.42 -0.06
N VAL A 229 -20.99 -0.05 0.19
CA VAL A 229 -21.25 -1.31 0.88
C VAL A 229 -21.69 -2.40 -0.08
N GLY A 230 -21.38 -3.64 0.27
CA GLY A 230 -21.79 -4.83 -0.46
C GLY A 230 -23.27 -5.18 -0.28
N PRO A 231 -23.74 -6.21 -1.00
CA PRO A 231 -22.95 -7.05 -1.91
C PRO A 231 -22.75 -6.42 -3.30
N ILE A 232 -21.92 -7.06 -4.13
CA ILE A 232 -21.79 -6.71 -5.56
C ILE A 232 -23.13 -7.03 -6.27
N PRO A 233 -23.73 -6.10 -7.02
CA PRO A 233 -25.03 -6.32 -7.66
C PRO A 233 -24.94 -7.36 -8.78
N SER A 234 -25.96 -8.22 -8.89
CA SER A 234 -26.04 -9.25 -9.94
C SER A 234 -26.08 -8.67 -11.35
N GLY A 235 -26.53 -7.42 -11.51
CA GLY A 235 -26.55 -6.68 -12.77
C GLY A 235 -25.17 -6.53 -13.43
N ILE A 236 -24.07 -6.76 -12.68
CA ILE A 236 -22.71 -6.78 -13.23
C ILE A 236 -22.55 -7.84 -14.35
N ALA A 237 -23.36 -8.90 -14.35
CA ALA A 237 -23.34 -9.95 -15.36
C ALA A 237 -23.64 -9.43 -16.79
N ALA A 238 -24.32 -8.28 -16.92
CA ALA A 238 -24.62 -7.66 -18.22
C ALA A 238 -23.41 -6.95 -18.87
N LEU A 239 -22.30 -6.80 -18.16
CA LEU A 239 -21.13 -6.04 -18.60
C LEU A 239 -20.14 -6.89 -19.42
N GLU A 240 -20.58 -7.41 -20.55
CA GLU A 240 -19.80 -8.38 -21.35
C GLU A 240 -18.50 -7.82 -21.95
N LYS A 241 -18.40 -6.49 -22.09
CA LYS A 241 -17.19 -5.82 -22.61
C LYS A 241 -16.11 -5.60 -21.56
N LEU A 242 -16.40 -5.90 -20.30
CA LEU A 242 -15.49 -5.63 -19.18
C LEU A 242 -14.21 -6.44 -19.33
N SER A 243 -13.08 -5.75 -19.20
CA SER A 243 -11.73 -6.32 -19.28
C SER A 243 -10.89 -6.07 -18.03
N ASP A 244 -11.25 -5.06 -17.24
CA ASP A 244 -10.59 -4.70 -15.99
C ASP A 244 -11.64 -4.41 -14.91
N LEU A 245 -11.84 -5.35 -14.00
CA LEU A 245 -12.78 -5.26 -12.88
C LEU A 245 -12.00 -5.29 -11.57
N ARG A 246 -12.04 -4.19 -10.83
CA ARG A 246 -11.41 -4.10 -9.50
C ARG A 246 -12.42 -3.58 -8.49
N ILE A 247 -12.86 -4.46 -7.61
CA ILE A 247 -13.73 -4.14 -6.49
C ILE A 247 -13.03 -4.62 -5.21
N SER A 248 -12.87 -3.73 -4.24
CA SER A 248 -12.35 -4.12 -2.93
C SER A 248 -12.88 -3.29 -1.78
N ASP A 249 -12.75 -3.86 -0.57
CA ASP A 249 -13.13 -3.22 0.70
C ASP A 249 -14.63 -2.85 0.73
N LEU A 250 -15.48 -3.80 0.30
CA LEU A 250 -16.94 -3.69 0.43
C LEU A 250 -17.37 -4.29 1.76
N ASN A 251 -17.59 -3.43 2.75
CA ASN A 251 -18.26 -3.83 3.99
C ASN A 251 -19.73 -4.15 3.73
N GLY A 252 -20.35 -5.01 4.53
CA GLY A 252 -21.77 -5.36 4.38
C GLY A 252 -22.05 -6.83 4.57
N THR A 253 -23.21 -7.27 4.10
CA THR A 253 -23.65 -8.67 4.23
C THR A 253 -22.83 -9.60 3.35
N GLU A 254 -22.66 -10.84 3.81
CA GLU A 254 -22.06 -11.90 3.02
C GLU A 254 -22.88 -12.20 1.77
N ALA A 255 -22.21 -12.51 0.66
CA ALA A 255 -22.86 -12.90 -0.58
C ALA A 255 -22.03 -13.91 -1.37
N THR A 256 -22.68 -14.66 -2.25
CA THR A 256 -21.99 -15.59 -3.14
C THR A 256 -21.24 -14.84 -4.24
N PHE A 257 -20.27 -15.52 -4.86
CA PHE A 257 -19.53 -14.98 -5.99
C PHE A 257 -20.48 -14.50 -7.13
N PRO A 258 -20.35 -13.27 -7.64
CA PRO A 258 -21.21 -12.76 -8.71
C PRO A 258 -20.95 -13.48 -10.03
N SER A 259 -22.00 -13.76 -10.82
CA SER A 259 -21.81 -14.43 -12.11
C SER A 259 -21.07 -13.52 -13.11
N LEU A 260 -19.93 -14.00 -13.62
CA LEU A 260 -19.08 -13.29 -14.60
C LEU A 260 -18.93 -14.06 -15.92
N VAL A 261 -19.78 -15.06 -16.17
CA VAL A 261 -19.65 -16.00 -17.31
C VAL A 261 -19.60 -15.28 -18.67
N GLY A 262 -20.30 -14.15 -18.83
CA GLY A 262 -20.32 -13.37 -20.06
C GLY A 262 -19.04 -12.57 -20.36
N MET A 263 -18.13 -12.40 -19.38
CA MET A 263 -16.98 -11.50 -19.47
C MET A 263 -15.76 -12.16 -20.17
N LYS A 264 -15.91 -12.45 -21.46
CA LYS A 264 -14.91 -13.17 -22.26
C LYS A 264 -13.61 -12.41 -22.52
N LYS A 265 -13.56 -11.11 -22.20
CA LYS A 265 -12.40 -10.24 -22.41
C LYS A 265 -11.64 -9.90 -21.14
N MET A 266 -11.98 -10.53 -20.01
CA MET A 266 -11.39 -10.22 -18.71
C MET A 266 -9.88 -10.42 -18.70
N LYS A 267 -9.13 -9.41 -18.28
CA LYS A 267 -7.68 -9.42 -18.07
C LYS A 267 -7.31 -9.23 -16.61
N ILE A 268 -8.04 -8.37 -15.89
CA ILE A 268 -7.78 -8.10 -14.47
C ILE A 268 -9.08 -8.30 -13.71
N LEU A 269 -9.11 -9.29 -12.82
CA LEU A 269 -10.23 -9.56 -11.93
C LEU A 269 -9.77 -9.47 -10.48
N ILE A 270 -10.18 -8.42 -9.79
CA ILE A 270 -9.90 -8.20 -8.37
C ILE A 270 -11.22 -8.05 -7.65
N LEU A 271 -11.56 -9.01 -6.78
CA LEU A 271 -12.71 -8.99 -5.88
C LEU A 271 -12.22 -9.25 -4.45
N ARG A 272 -11.39 -8.34 -3.92
CA ARG A 272 -10.68 -8.52 -2.65
C ARG A 272 -11.49 -7.96 -1.48
N SER A 273 -11.56 -8.65 -0.34
CA SER A 273 -12.23 -8.13 0.87
C SER A 273 -13.66 -7.63 0.58
N CYS A 274 -14.47 -8.48 -0.05
CA CYS A 274 -15.84 -8.17 -0.48
C CYS A 274 -16.91 -9.02 0.25
N ASN A 275 -16.54 -9.67 1.36
CA ASN A 275 -17.39 -10.61 2.10
C ASN A 275 -17.99 -11.74 1.22
N ILE A 276 -17.23 -12.23 0.24
CA ILE A 276 -17.69 -13.29 -0.67
C ILE A 276 -17.59 -14.66 0.02
N ILE A 277 -18.68 -15.43 0.00
CA ILE A 277 -18.79 -16.79 0.56
C ILE A 277 -19.04 -17.83 -0.55
N GLY A 278 -19.02 -19.11 -0.18
CA GLY A 278 -19.26 -20.24 -1.09
C GLY A 278 -17.99 -20.76 -1.74
N LYS A 279 -18.13 -21.52 -2.83
CA LYS A 279 -16.99 -22.15 -3.54
C LYS A 279 -16.44 -21.24 -4.64
N LEU A 280 -15.18 -21.47 -5.01
CA LEU A 280 -14.59 -20.90 -6.22
C LEU A 280 -15.37 -21.39 -7.48
N PRO A 281 -15.86 -20.50 -8.36
CA PRO A 281 -16.59 -20.92 -9.55
C PRO A 281 -15.69 -21.62 -10.58
N GLU A 282 -16.09 -22.80 -11.04
CA GLU A 282 -15.30 -23.62 -11.97
C GLU A 282 -15.05 -22.94 -13.33
N TYR A 283 -16.00 -22.13 -13.79
CA TYR A 283 -15.90 -21.43 -15.08
C TYR A 283 -14.75 -20.41 -15.12
N LEU A 284 -14.23 -19.96 -13.98
CA LEU A 284 -13.05 -19.08 -13.95
C LEU A 284 -11.87 -19.75 -14.65
N GLY A 285 -11.76 -21.08 -14.59
CA GLY A 285 -10.76 -21.85 -15.32
C GLY A 285 -10.81 -21.70 -16.85
N GLN A 286 -11.93 -21.22 -17.40
CA GLN A 286 -12.12 -20.99 -18.84
C GLN A 286 -11.74 -19.57 -19.27
N MET A 287 -11.40 -18.67 -18.33
CA MET A 287 -11.05 -17.27 -18.60
C MET A 287 -9.58 -17.14 -19.03
N THR A 288 -9.22 -17.71 -20.17
CA THR A 288 -7.82 -17.81 -20.63
C THR A 288 -7.15 -16.47 -20.98
N THR A 289 -7.90 -15.38 -21.10
CA THR A 289 -7.36 -14.02 -21.30
C THR A 289 -6.89 -13.35 -20.02
N LEU A 290 -7.17 -13.96 -18.86
CA LEU A 290 -6.90 -13.39 -17.56
C LEU A 290 -5.39 -13.27 -17.32
N LYS A 291 -4.97 -12.14 -16.76
CA LYS A 291 -3.59 -11.85 -16.35
C LYS A 291 -3.44 -11.69 -14.86
N THR A 292 -4.48 -11.24 -14.17
CA THR A 292 -4.50 -11.13 -12.72
C THR A 292 -5.82 -11.62 -12.17
N LEU A 293 -5.75 -12.53 -11.20
CA LEU A 293 -6.86 -12.97 -10.37
C LEU A 293 -6.55 -12.67 -8.90
N ASP A 294 -7.30 -11.78 -8.28
CA ASP A 294 -7.20 -11.50 -6.84
C ASP A 294 -8.57 -11.69 -6.18
N LEU A 295 -8.71 -12.77 -5.41
CA LEU A 295 -9.88 -13.08 -4.60
C LEU A 295 -9.53 -13.09 -3.10
N SER A 296 -8.45 -12.43 -2.72
CA SER A 296 -7.92 -12.46 -1.37
C SER A 296 -8.88 -11.84 -0.34
N PHE A 297 -8.72 -12.26 0.92
CA PHE A 297 -9.42 -11.74 2.09
C PHE A 297 -10.96 -11.86 1.99
N ASN A 298 -11.45 -12.96 1.43
CA ASN A 298 -12.86 -13.31 1.43
C ASN A 298 -13.10 -14.53 2.35
N LYS A 299 -14.30 -15.10 2.29
CA LYS A 299 -14.71 -16.29 3.03
C LYS A 299 -14.98 -17.46 2.08
N LEU A 300 -14.23 -17.52 0.96
CA LEU A 300 -14.35 -18.59 -0.02
C LEU A 300 -13.88 -19.90 0.58
N SER A 301 -14.60 -20.98 0.31
CA SER A 301 -14.44 -22.30 0.91
C SER A 301 -14.40 -23.39 -0.16
N GLY A 302 -14.14 -24.63 0.25
CA GLY A 302 -13.99 -25.76 -0.66
C GLY A 302 -12.62 -25.79 -1.34
N GLU A 303 -12.46 -26.70 -2.28
CA GLU A 303 -11.18 -26.93 -2.97
C GLU A 303 -10.96 -25.97 -4.13
N ILE A 304 -9.70 -25.76 -4.51
CA ILE A 304 -9.36 -25.07 -5.76
C ILE A 304 -9.80 -25.98 -6.93
N PRO A 305 -10.70 -25.53 -7.82
CA PRO A 305 -11.23 -26.38 -8.88
C PRO A 305 -10.13 -26.89 -9.81
N SER A 306 -10.25 -28.15 -10.26
CA SER A 306 -9.31 -28.73 -11.23
C SER A 306 -9.28 -27.96 -12.56
N SER A 307 -10.41 -27.34 -12.94
CA SER A 307 -10.52 -26.49 -14.13
C SER A 307 -9.57 -25.29 -14.12
N PHE A 308 -9.06 -24.87 -12.96
CA PHE A 308 -8.11 -23.76 -12.87
C PHE A 308 -6.76 -24.09 -13.53
N SER A 309 -6.52 -25.34 -13.94
CA SER A 309 -5.41 -25.67 -14.84
C SER A 309 -5.46 -24.87 -16.15
N GLY A 310 -6.64 -24.39 -16.57
CA GLY A 310 -6.77 -23.47 -17.71
C GLY A 310 -6.21 -22.06 -17.47
N LEU A 311 -5.87 -21.71 -16.22
CA LEU A 311 -5.27 -20.44 -15.81
C LEU A 311 -3.73 -20.50 -15.76
N ILE A 312 -3.12 -21.47 -16.45
CA ILE A 312 -1.67 -21.72 -16.41
C ILE A 312 -0.81 -20.54 -16.92
N ASP A 313 -1.38 -19.65 -17.73
CA ASP A 313 -0.71 -18.46 -18.30
C ASP A 313 -1.14 -17.13 -17.62
N VAL A 314 -1.87 -17.22 -16.50
CA VAL A 314 -2.17 -16.07 -15.63
C VAL A 314 -0.89 -15.65 -14.90
N ASP A 315 -0.57 -14.37 -14.96
CA ASP A 315 0.69 -13.86 -14.41
C ASP A 315 0.66 -13.82 -12.87
N ASN A 316 -0.52 -13.57 -12.26
CA ASN A 316 -0.69 -13.43 -10.81
C ASN A 316 -2.02 -14.04 -10.31
N ILE A 317 -1.95 -14.90 -9.29
CA ILE A 317 -3.14 -15.46 -8.62
C ILE A 317 -3.02 -15.30 -7.10
N TYR A 318 -3.91 -14.51 -6.51
CA TYR A 318 -3.97 -14.30 -5.06
C TYR A 318 -5.28 -14.84 -4.50
N LEU A 319 -5.17 -15.86 -3.65
CA LEU A 319 -6.30 -16.42 -2.89
C LEU A 319 -6.08 -16.24 -1.38
N THR A 320 -5.06 -15.48 -0.97
CA THR A 320 -4.67 -15.19 0.41
C THR A 320 -5.85 -14.89 1.33
N GLY A 321 -5.87 -15.43 2.56
CA GLY A 321 -6.87 -15.09 3.57
C GLY A 321 -8.29 -15.55 3.25
N ASN A 322 -8.46 -16.77 2.72
CA ASN A 322 -9.73 -17.46 2.51
C ASN A 322 -9.88 -18.70 3.43
N LEU A 323 -10.95 -19.49 3.22
CA LEU A 323 -11.30 -20.70 3.99
C LEU A 323 -11.22 -21.98 3.12
N LEU A 324 -10.28 -22.02 2.17
CA LEU A 324 -10.12 -23.10 1.21
C LEU A 324 -9.70 -24.42 1.90
N THR A 325 -10.05 -25.54 1.26
CA THR A 325 -9.73 -26.91 1.68
C THR A 325 -9.03 -27.67 0.54
N GLY A 326 -8.69 -28.94 0.75
CA GLY A 326 -8.11 -29.80 -0.28
C GLY A 326 -6.62 -29.60 -0.46
N SER A 327 -6.04 -30.35 -1.41
CA SER A 327 -4.63 -30.21 -1.79
C SER A 327 -4.44 -29.05 -2.77
N VAL A 328 -3.28 -28.38 -2.69
CA VAL A 328 -2.87 -27.43 -3.72
C VAL A 328 -2.64 -28.18 -5.04
N PRO A 329 -3.29 -27.81 -6.15
CA PRO A 329 -3.13 -28.48 -7.44
C PRO A 329 -1.66 -28.48 -7.93
N PRO A 330 -1.16 -29.59 -8.52
CA PRO A 330 0.24 -29.70 -8.95
C PRO A 330 0.72 -28.61 -9.91
N TRP A 331 -0.13 -28.17 -10.84
CA TRP A 331 0.22 -27.13 -11.82
C TRP A 331 0.59 -25.79 -11.15
N MET A 332 0.04 -25.51 -9.95
CA MET A 332 0.39 -24.33 -9.16
C MET A 332 1.77 -24.46 -8.51
N LEU A 333 2.25 -25.68 -8.26
CA LEU A 333 3.58 -25.92 -7.68
C LEU A 333 4.67 -25.86 -8.75
N GLU A 334 4.36 -26.26 -9.98
CA GLU A 334 5.31 -26.35 -11.09
C GLU A 334 5.52 -25.02 -11.83
N LYS A 335 4.47 -24.19 -11.99
CA LYS A 335 4.51 -22.88 -12.68
C LYS A 335 4.24 -21.66 -11.78
N GLY A 336 4.01 -21.85 -10.48
CA GLY A 336 3.43 -20.83 -9.56
C GLY A 336 4.29 -19.64 -9.15
N GLY A 337 5.08 -19.07 -10.06
CA GLY A 337 6.03 -17.98 -9.76
C GLY A 337 5.46 -16.78 -9.00
N ASN A 338 4.15 -16.50 -9.14
CA ASN A 338 3.44 -15.42 -8.45
C ASN A 338 2.05 -15.84 -7.93
N MET A 339 1.93 -17.03 -7.34
CA MET A 339 0.70 -17.50 -6.71
C MET A 339 0.79 -17.35 -5.19
N ASN A 340 -0.27 -16.87 -4.53
CA ASN A 340 -0.31 -16.74 -3.07
C ASN A 340 -1.56 -17.39 -2.47
N LEU A 341 -1.35 -18.41 -1.63
CA LEU A 341 -2.37 -19.14 -0.87
C LEU A 341 -2.23 -18.92 0.64
N PHE A 342 -1.47 -17.92 1.04
CA PHE A 342 -1.15 -17.65 2.43
C PHE A 342 -2.41 -17.50 3.29
N ALA A 343 -2.39 -18.08 4.50
CA ALA A 343 -3.50 -18.04 5.44
C ALA A 343 -4.88 -18.42 4.82
N SER A 344 -4.90 -19.25 3.78
CA SER A 344 -6.13 -19.58 3.04
C SER A 344 -6.71 -20.95 3.37
N SER A 345 -6.17 -21.65 4.37
CA SER A 345 -6.60 -22.99 4.78
C SER A 345 -7.62 -22.89 5.92
N SER A 346 -8.81 -23.49 5.75
CA SER A 346 -9.80 -23.64 6.83
C SER A 346 -9.45 -24.74 7.83
N LYS A 347 -8.51 -25.63 7.49
CA LYS A 347 -7.84 -26.48 8.49
C LYS A 347 -6.85 -25.62 9.25
N GLY A 348 -7.35 -24.82 10.19
CA GLY A 348 -6.55 -24.44 11.36
C GLY A 348 -6.17 -25.76 12.01
N ASN A 349 -4.90 -26.17 11.89
CA ASN A 349 -4.45 -27.42 12.44
C ASN A 349 -4.51 -27.28 13.98
N ASN A 350 -5.63 -27.68 14.60
CA ASN A 350 -5.70 -27.96 16.04
C ASN A 350 -4.79 -29.13 16.45
N SER A 351 -4.10 -29.73 15.47
CA SER A 351 -3.00 -30.67 15.64
C SER A 351 -1.68 -30.03 15.19
N GLY A 352 -1.16 -29.13 16.04
CA GLY A 352 0.27 -28.79 16.11
C GLY A 352 0.77 -27.72 15.14
N ALA A 353 1.09 -26.55 15.69
CA ALA A 353 2.20 -25.67 15.31
C ALA A 353 2.57 -25.63 13.81
N ILE A 354 2.17 -24.56 13.12
CA ILE A 354 3.10 -24.00 12.13
C ILE A 354 4.34 -23.65 12.95
N VAL A 355 5.37 -24.51 12.88
CA VAL A 355 6.65 -24.41 13.61
C VAL A 355 6.62 -24.93 15.06
N SER A 356 6.69 -26.25 15.29
CA SER A 356 7.22 -26.73 16.60
C SER A 356 8.76 -26.53 16.69
N CYS A 357 9.24 -25.40 16.17
CA CYS A 357 10.58 -25.15 15.62
C CYS A 357 10.87 -26.01 14.39
N LEU A 358 10.90 -25.39 13.20
CA LEU A 358 10.82 -26.04 11.89
C LEU A 358 11.80 -27.21 11.87
N ARG A 359 11.31 -28.40 11.46
CA ARG A 359 11.90 -29.75 11.58
C ARG A 359 13.34 -29.94 11.02
N SER A 360 14.05 -28.85 10.71
CA SER A 360 15.40 -28.80 10.18
C SER A 360 16.46 -28.31 11.19
N PHE A 361 16.08 -27.72 12.33
CA PHE A 361 17.05 -27.32 13.36
C PHE A 361 17.28 -28.45 14.36
N LYS A 362 18.51 -28.98 14.40
CA LYS A 362 18.92 -30.11 15.27
C LYS A 362 18.75 -29.84 16.77
N PHE A 363 18.50 -28.59 17.19
CA PHE A 363 18.24 -28.19 18.58
C PHE A 363 17.19 -27.06 18.63
N PRO A 364 16.04 -27.22 19.30
CA PRO A 364 15.04 -26.16 19.45
C PRO A 364 15.56 -25.06 20.37
N LYS A 365 15.85 -23.87 19.81
CA LYS A 365 16.17 -22.67 20.60
C LYS A 365 14.91 -21.82 20.76
N THR A 366 14.60 -21.43 21.99
CA THR A 366 13.52 -20.46 22.26
C THR A 366 14.08 -19.06 22.18
N TYR A 367 13.36 -18.16 21.51
CA TYR A 367 13.74 -16.77 21.32
C TYR A 367 12.84 -15.85 22.13
N TYR A 368 13.42 -14.80 22.72
CA TYR A 368 12.70 -13.81 23.52
C TYR A 368 12.78 -12.40 22.93
N SER A 369 13.41 -12.27 21.76
CA SER A 369 13.50 -10.99 21.06
C SER A 369 13.60 -11.23 19.56
N LEU A 370 13.25 -10.20 18.79
CA LEU A 370 13.32 -10.21 17.34
C LEU A 370 13.62 -8.79 16.84
N HIS A 371 14.61 -8.62 15.97
CA HIS A 371 15.01 -7.32 15.43
C HIS A 371 15.27 -7.46 13.93
N ILE A 372 14.49 -6.75 13.11
CA ILE A 372 14.49 -6.88 11.64
C ILE A 372 14.67 -5.49 11.01
N ASN A 373 15.70 -5.31 10.19
CA ASN A 373 15.86 -4.15 9.32
C ASN A 373 15.11 -4.40 8.00
N CYS A 374 13.86 -3.95 7.92
CA CYS A 374 12.92 -4.34 6.87
C CYS A 374 13.30 -3.73 5.52
N GLY A 375 13.72 -4.56 4.55
CA GLY A 375 14.28 -4.10 3.28
C GLY A 375 15.74 -3.65 3.38
N GLY A 376 16.32 -3.65 4.58
CA GLY A 376 17.67 -3.16 4.86
C GLY A 376 18.69 -4.28 5.07
N LYS A 377 19.97 -3.91 5.09
CA LYS A 377 21.08 -4.79 5.49
C LYS A 377 21.15 -4.95 7.00
N GLU A 378 21.94 -5.90 7.48
CA GLU A 378 22.22 -6.04 8.91
C GLU A 378 22.88 -4.75 9.42
N GLU A 379 22.31 -4.16 10.47
CA GLU A 379 22.74 -2.88 11.02
C GLU A 379 22.62 -2.88 12.54
N MET A 380 23.49 -2.12 13.21
CA MET A 380 23.39 -1.89 14.65
C MET A 380 22.63 -0.60 14.93
N ALA A 381 21.71 -0.63 15.89
CA ALA A 381 20.91 0.52 16.31
C ALA A 381 20.52 0.41 17.80
N ASN A 382 19.89 1.45 18.36
CA ASN A 382 19.37 1.43 19.73
C ASN A 382 20.40 0.98 20.78
N GLY A 383 21.60 1.60 20.79
CA GLY A 383 22.58 1.37 21.85
C GLY A 383 23.16 -0.06 21.89
N ASN A 384 23.48 -0.62 20.71
CA ASN A 384 24.17 -1.91 20.48
C ASN A 384 23.28 -3.14 20.18
N THR A 385 22.04 -2.92 19.71
CA THR A 385 21.17 -4.00 19.23
C THR A 385 21.37 -4.25 17.74
N THR A 386 21.64 -5.48 17.34
CA THR A 386 21.76 -5.87 15.92
C THR A 386 20.38 -6.16 15.34
N PHE A 387 20.03 -5.46 14.26
CA PHE A 387 18.87 -5.72 13.43
C PHE A 387 19.29 -6.57 12.24
N GLU A 388 18.65 -7.72 12.08
CA GLU A 388 18.95 -8.66 10.99
C GLU A 388 18.48 -8.14 9.64
N ASP A 389 19.13 -8.60 8.57
CA ASP A 389 18.85 -8.14 7.21
C ASP A 389 17.56 -8.72 6.61
N ASP A 390 16.82 -7.90 5.87
CA ASP A 390 15.69 -8.32 5.01
C ASP A 390 15.93 -7.84 3.57
N THR A 391 17.08 -8.25 3.02
CA THR A 391 17.53 -7.85 1.67
C THR A 391 16.99 -8.75 0.56
N THR A 392 16.19 -9.76 0.91
CA THR A 392 15.82 -10.81 -0.04
C THR A 392 14.99 -10.25 -1.18
N ASP A 393 15.44 -10.53 -2.42
CA ASP A 393 14.82 -10.07 -3.66
C ASP A 393 13.32 -10.35 -3.66
N ALA A 394 12.53 -9.34 -3.98
CA ALA A 394 11.12 -9.35 -3.67
C ALA A 394 10.28 -9.60 -4.91
N ARG A 395 9.26 -10.45 -4.76
CA ARG A 395 8.35 -10.85 -5.84
C ARG A 395 6.90 -10.59 -5.42
N PRO A 396 5.97 -10.54 -6.39
CA PRO A 396 4.55 -10.36 -6.13
C PRO A 396 3.93 -11.35 -5.13
N SER A 397 4.47 -12.56 -5.09
CA SER A 397 4.18 -13.55 -4.06
C SER A 397 5.50 -14.20 -3.63
N LYS A 398 5.96 -13.92 -2.42
CA LYS A 398 7.17 -14.56 -1.89
C LYS A 398 7.02 -14.84 -0.41
N PHE A 399 7.41 -16.05 -0.01
CA PHE A 399 7.68 -16.40 1.37
C PHE A 399 9.19 -16.46 1.57
N VAL A 400 9.68 -15.75 2.57
CA VAL A 400 11.10 -15.70 2.93
C VAL A 400 11.24 -16.22 4.35
N LEU A 401 12.10 -17.22 4.54
CA LEU A 401 12.49 -17.70 5.86
C LEU A 401 13.86 -17.13 6.20
N SER A 402 13.98 -16.45 7.33
CA SER A 402 15.27 -15.95 7.83
C SER A 402 16.16 -17.10 8.30
N ARG A 403 17.44 -16.79 8.51
CA ARG A 403 18.42 -17.67 9.17
C ARG A 403 18.11 -17.87 10.65
N SER A 404 17.30 -16.99 11.23
CA SER A 404 16.98 -16.94 12.67
C SER A 404 15.52 -17.36 12.91
N ASN A 405 14.80 -16.62 13.76
CA ASN A 405 13.48 -16.93 14.27
C ASN A 405 12.35 -16.12 13.62
N TRP A 406 12.53 -15.68 12.37
CA TRP A 406 11.48 -14.94 11.65
C TRP A 406 11.33 -15.28 10.18
N ALA A 407 10.17 -14.95 9.63
CA ALA A 407 9.83 -15.11 8.22
C ALA A 407 8.98 -13.93 7.74
N SER A 408 8.95 -13.69 6.42
CA SER A 408 8.08 -12.71 5.81
C SER A 408 7.29 -13.29 4.64
N SER A 409 6.10 -12.73 4.39
CA SER A 409 5.28 -13.03 3.23
C SER A 409 4.80 -11.75 2.57
N THR A 410 5.08 -11.60 1.27
CA THR A 410 4.56 -10.51 0.43
C THR A 410 3.40 -11.00 -0.43
N THR A 411 2.37 -10.16 -0.57
CA THR A 411 1.24 -10.39 -1.47
C THR A 411 1.02 -9.18 -2.37
N GLY A 412 0.79 -9.44 -3.65
CA GLY A 412 0.39 -8.47 -4.67
C GLY A 412 1.53 -7.98 -5.54
N HIS A 413 1.18 -7.49 -6.73
CA HIS A 413 2.03 -6.71 -7.62
C HIS A 413 1.50 -5.28 -7.76
N PHE A 414 2.38 -4.34 -8.12
CA PHE A 414 1.99 -2.97 -8.35
C PHE A 414 1.28 -2.85 -9.70
N LEU A 415 -0.04 -2.75 -9.66
CA LEU A 415 -0.87 -2.52 -10.85
C LEU A 415 -0.60 -1.14 -11.46
N ASP A 416 -0.61 -1.09 -12.79
CA ASP A 416 -0.43 0.13 -13.60
C ASP A 416 0.89 0.88 -13.28
N ASP A 417 1.91 0.17 -12.79
CA ASP A 417 3.22 0.70 -12.40
C ASP A 417 3.99 1.24 -13.61
N ASP A 418 4.47 2.47 -13.49
CA ASP A 418 5.24 3.14 -14.54
C ASP A 418 6.76 2.97 -14.33
N ARG A 419 7.20 2.27 -13.28
CA ARG A 419 8.62 2.02 -13.01
C ARG A 419 9.22 1.04 -14.01
N PRO A 420 10.53 1.19 -14.34
CA PRO A 420 11.23 0.28 -15.24
C PRO A 420 11.42 -1.12 -14.65
N SER A 421 11.39 -1.25 -13.32
CA SER A 421 11.44 -2.52 -12.60
C SER A 421 10.55 -2.47 -11.36
N GLU A 422 9.84 -3.56 -11.10
CA GLU A 422 9.11 -3.72 -9.85
C GLU A 422 10.10 -3.86 -8.69
N THR A 423 10.05 -2.92 -7.74
CA THR A 423 10.83 -3.00 -6.50
C THR A 423 9.89 -3.03 -5.30
N TYR A 424 10.20 -3.91 -4.35
CA TYR A 424 9.51 -3.98 -3.05
C TYR A 424 10.44 -3.61 -1.89
N ILE A 425 11.60 -3.05 -2.22
CA ILE A 425 12.48 -2.38 -1.28
C ILE A 425 12.70 -1.00 -1.89
N TRP A 426 12.45 0.03 -1.09
CA TRP A 426 12.80 1.39 -1.46
C TRP A 426 14.07 1.79 -0.73
N THR A 427 14.94 2.53 -1.41
CA THR A 427 16.15 3.11 -0.81
C THR A 427 16.05 4.62 -0.95
N ASN A 428 16.13 5.31 0.18
CA ASN A 428 16.15 6.76 0.22
C ASN A 428 17.46 7.29 -0.37
N SER A 429 17.38 8.33 -1.20
CA SER A 429 18.54 9.00 -1.77
C SER A 429 19.15 10.05 -0.86
N SER A 430 18.36 10.62 0.05
CA SER A 430 18.75 11.75 0.90
C SER A 430 19.19 11.27 2.28
N ARG A 431 20.17 11.98 2.88
CA ARG A 431 20.58 11.71 4.26
C ARG A 431 19.45 12.09 5.22
N LEU A 432 19.09 11.17 6.10
CA LEU A 432 18.11 11.39 7.17
C LEU A 432 18.80 11.95 8.42
N LEU A 433 18.25 13.04 8.97
CA LEU A 433 18.75 13.69 10.19
C LEU A 433 17.92 13.24 11.40
N MET A 434 18.10 11.98 11.79
CA MET A 434 17.42 11.37 12.93
C MET A 434 18.32 10.35 13.63
N ASN A 435 18.02 10.04 14.89
CA ASN A 435 18.68 8.96 15.61
C ASN A 435 18.45 7.63 14.90
N ASP A 436 19.47 6.78 14.88
CA ASP A 436 19.45 5.49 14.19
C ASP A 436 18.97 5.56 12.74
N SER A 437 19.32 6.64 12.04
CA SER A 437 18.94 6.90 10.65
C SER A 437 19.23 5.76 9.69
N GLN A 438 20.23 4.91 9.97
CA GLN A 438 20.55 3.70 9.21
C GLN A 438 19.36 2.74 9.05
N LEU A 439 18.46 2.65 10.04
CA LEU A 439 17.26 1.80 9.97
C LEU A 439 16.17 2.36 9.03
N TYR A 440 16.25 3.63 8.65
CA TYR A 440 15.21 4.32 7.87
C TYR A 440 15.69 4.68 6.46
N MET A 441 16.93 4.34 6.11
CA MET A 441 17.47 4.56 4.76
C MET A 441 16.85 3.60 3.73
N GLN A 442 16.37 2.43 4.17
CA GLN A 442 15.66 1.47 3.34
C GLN A 442 14.36 1.07 4.01
N ALA A 443 13.37 0.67 3.21
CA ALA A 443 12.10 0.17 3.72
C ALA A 443 11.54 -0.93 2.82
N ARG A 444 10.88 -1.91 3.44
CA ARG A 444 10.12 -2.95 2.74
C ARG A 444 8.76 -2.41 2.33
N LEU A 445 8.34 -2.75 1.11
CA LEU A 445 7.06 -2.40 0.51
C LEU A 445 6.23 -3.64 0.19
N SER A 446 4.91 -3.45 0.08
CA SER A 446 4.03 -4.40 -0.59
C SER A 446 2.82 -3.67 -1.16
N PRO A 447 2.30 -4.07 -2.34
CA PRO A 447 1.10 -3.44 -2.90
C PRO A 447 -0.20 -3.89 -2.24
N ILE A 448 -0.28 -5.08 -1.63
CA ILE A 448 -1.51 -5.58 -1.00
C ILE A 448 -1.29 -5.92 0.48
N SER A 449 -0.37 -6.83 0.79
CA SER A 449 -0.18 -7.30 2.16
C SER A 449 1.27 -7.71 2.40
N LEU A 450 1.82 -7.26 3.52
CA LEU A 450 3.12 -7.66 4.03
C LEU A 450 2.93 -8.27 5.41
N THR A 451 3.38 -9.50 5.62
CA THR A 451 3.25 -10.17 6.92
C THR A 451 4.59 -10.68 7.39
N TYR A 452 4.98 -10.28 8.60
CA TYR A 452 6.14 -10.82 9.31
C TYR A 452 5.69 -11.78 10.40
N TYR A 453 6.46 -12.84 10.57
CA TYR A 453 6.29 -13.82 11.62
C TYR A 453 7.52 -13.90 12.48
N GLY A 454 7.36 -13.85 13.79
CA GLY A 454 8.30 -14.46 14.73
C GLY A 454 7.85 -15.89 15.03
N PHE A 455 8.77 -16.85 15.03
CA PHE A 455 8.50 -18.24 15.41
C PHE A 455 9.48 -18.72 16.48
N CYS A 456 9.17 -19.83 17.16
CA CYS A 456 9.92 -20.28 18.34
C CYS A 456 10.05 -19.19 19.43
N MET A 457 9.08 -18.28 19.49
CA MET A 457 9.04 -17.25 20.52
C MET A 457 8.66 -17.90 21.85
N GLY A 458 9.26 -17.46 22.96
CA GLY A 458 8.79 -17.81 24.29
C GLY A 458 7.33 -17.39 24.48
N ASN A 459 6.58 -18.11 25.30
CA ASN A 459 5.25 -17.64 25.67
C ASN A 459 5.40 -16.54 26.72
N GLY A 460 4.64 -15.45 26.56
CA GLY A 460 4.74 -14.28 27.43
C GLY A 460 4.28 -13.01 26.75
N ASN A 461 4.42 -11.90 27.46
CA ASN A 461 4.09 -10.57 26.95
C ASN A 461 5.32 -9.94 26.31
N TYR A 462 5.11 -9.38 25.11
CA TYR A 462 6.13 -8.74 24.30
C TYR A 462 5.71 -7.31 23.96
N SER A 463 6.68 -6.41 23.98
CA SER A 463 6.57 -5.08 23.37
C SER A 463 6.99 -5.18 21.92
N VAL A 464 6.05 -4.95 21.00
CA VAL A 464 6.27 -4.89 19.56
C VAL A 464 6.36 -3.43 19.15
N ASN A 465 7.55 -3.02 18.72
CA ASN A 465 7.84 -1.70 18.19
C ASN A 465 7.94 -1.78 16.66
N LEU A 466 7.04 -1.06 15.98
CA LEU A 466 7.03 -0.95 14.52
C LEU A 466 7.60 0.41 14.12
N HIS A 467 8.67 0.39 13.33
CA HIS A 467 9.40 1.59 12.90
C HIS A 467 8.99 1.98 11.49
N PHE A 468 8.61 3.23 11.31
CA PHE A 468 8.16 3.78 10.04
C PHE A 468 8.86 5.10 9.73
N ALA A 469 9.13 5.34 8.45
CA ALA A 469 9.42 6.65 7.89
C ALA A 469 8.94 6.67 6.43
N GLU A 470 8.19 7.70 6.04
CA GLU A 470 7.82 7.85 4.63
C GLU A 470 9.03 8.39 3.85
N ILE A 471 9.50 7.62 2.87
CA ILE A 471 10.74 7.89 2.13
C ILE A 471 10.54 7.87 0.61
N MET A 472 9.29 7.71 0.15
CA MET A 472 8.92 7.79 -1.27
C MET A 472 8.26 9.12 -1.63
N PHE A 473 7.73 9.84 -0.65
CA PHE A 473 7.20 11.19 -0.81
C PHE A 473 8.24 12.25 -0.43
N SER A 474 8.09 13.45 -0.98
CA SER A 474 8.93 14.60 -0.67
C SER A 474 8.26 15.49 0.38
N ASP A 475 9.05 16.15 1.23
CA ASP A 475 8.56 17.19 2.14
C ASP A 475 8.70 18.60 1.50
N ASP A 476 8.27 18.73 0.25
CA ASP A 476 8.37 19.98 -0.53
C ASP A 476 6.99 20.54 -0.94
N LYS A 477 6.95 21.69 -1.62
CA LYS A 477 5.71 22.29 -2.13
C LYS A 477 5.48 21.93 -3.60
N THR A 478 5.76 20.67 -3.96
CA THR A 478 5.56 20.15 -5.33
C THR A 478 4.41 19.18 -5.38
N TYR A 479 4.05 18.68 -6.56
CA TYR A 479 3.00 17.68 -6.65
C TYR A 479 3.39 16.33 -6.02
N ASN A 480 4.68 16.09 -5.80
CA ASN A 480 5.19 14.85 -5.22
C ASN A 480 4.87 14.72 -3.73
N SER A 481 4.61 15.83 -3.03
CA SER A 481 4.45 15.87 -1.57
C SER A 481 3.04 15.66 -1.05
N PHE A 482 2.03 15.63 -1.90
CA PHE A 482 0.64 15.39 -1.48
C PHE A 482 0.18 13.95 -1.71
N GLY A 483 1.09 13.06 -2.09
CA GLY A 483 0.82 11.62 -2.08
C GLY A 483 0.28 11.20 -0.71
N ARG A 484 -0.65 10.24 -0.68
CA ARG A 484 -1.20 9.69 0.56
C ARG A 484 -0.94 8.20 0.58
N ARG A 485 -0.22 7.73 1.60
CA ARG A 485 -0.04 6.30 1.88
C ARG A 485 -0.89 5.93 3.07
N ILE A 486 -1.88 5.07 2.85
CA ILE A 486 -2.85 4.68 3.88
C ILE A 486 -2.94 3.17 3.90
N PHE A 487 -2.72 2.54 5.06
CA PHE A 487 -2.84 1.09 5.23
C PHE A 487 -3.23 0.73 6.66
N ASP A 488 -3.67 -0.51 6.85
CA ASP A 488 -4.02 -1.05 8.16
C ASP A 488 -2.86 -1.88 8.72
N VAL A 489 -2.77 -1.95 10.06
CA VAL A 489 -1.80 -2.77 10.78
C VAL A 489 -2.52 -3.69 11.76
N TYR A 490 -2.20 -4.98 11.67
CA TYR A 490 -2.69 -6.04 12.53
C TYR A 490 -1.53 -6.67 13.28
N VAL A 491 -1.73 -6.95 14.57
CA VAL A 491 -0.78 -7.71 15.40
C VAL A 491 -1.56 -8.85 16.05
N GLN A 492 -1.09 -10.08 15.87
CA GLN A 492 -1.83 -11.31 16.24
C GLN A 492 -3.28 -11.32 15.74
N GLY A 493 -3.49 -10.91 14.48
CA GLY A 493 -4.82 -10.83 13.87
C GLY A 493 -5.72 -9.70 14.37
N LYS A 494 -5.35 -8.97 15.44
CA LYS A 494 -6.10 -7.81 15.94
C LYS A 494 -5.71 -6.55 15.17
N LEU A 495 -6.69 -5.81 14.64
CA LEU A 495 -6.48 -4.49 14.05
C LEU A 495 -6.02 -3.51 15.13
N VAL A 496 -4.78 -3.01 15.03
CA VAL A 496 -4.19 -2.09 16.00
C VAL A 496 -4.04 -0.67 15.45
N LEU A 497 -3.88 -0.51 14.13
CA LEU A 497 -3.92 0.78 13.46
C LEU A 497 -4.82 0.65 12.22
N LYS A 498 -5.83 1.50 12.12
CA LYS A 498 -6.73 1.57 10.96
C LYS A 498 -6.45 2.85 10.18
N ASP A 499 -6.45 2.76 8.86
CA ASP A 499 -6.24 3.92 7.98
C ASP A 499 -4.97 4.70 8.35
N PHE A 500 -3.90 3.98 8.72
CA PHE A 500 -2.64 4.57 9.18
C PHE A 500 -1.92 5.28 8.03
N ASN A 501 -1.61 6.56 8.24
CA ASN A 501 -0.79 7.36 7.34
C ASN A 501 0.49 7.78 8.06
N ILE A 502 1.64 7.37 7.52
CA ILE A 502 2.96 7.59 8.14
C ILE A 502 3.25 9.09 8.25
N GLU A 503 2.99 9.87 7.20
CA GLU A 503 3.32 11.31 7.18
C GLU A 503 2.48 12.10 8.18
N ASP A 504 1.18 11.82 8.27
CA ASP A 504 0.28 12.52 9.21
C ASP A 504 0.73 12.28 10.66
N GLU A 505 1.14 11.05 10.96
CA GLU A 505 1.54 10.62 12.31
C GLU A 505 2.97 11.05 12.67
N ALA A 506 3.88 11.12 11.69
CA ALA A 506 5.24 11.60 11.88
C ALA A 506 5.36 13.14 11.77
N GLY A 507 4.32 13.82 11.27
CA GLY A 507 4.32 15.26 11.00
C GLY A 507 5.12 15.66 9.75
N GLY A 508 5.20 14.79 8.74
CA GLY A 508 5.84 15.03 7.44
C GLY A 508 6.67 13.85 6.92
N ALA A 509 7.07 13.92 5.66
CA ALA A 509 7.96 12.93 5.04
C ALA A 509 9.35 12.92 5.70
N ALA A 510 10.09 11.81 5.51
CA ALA A 510 11.47 11.64 5.99
C ALA A 510 11.66 11.84 7.50
N LYS A 511 10.60 11.59 8.31
CA LYS A 511 10.61 11.62 9.77
C LYS A 511 10.28 10.23 10.32
N ALA A 512 11.05 9.76 11.30
CA ALA A 512 10.79 8.49 11.94
C ALA A 512 9.64 8.58 12.95
N ILE A 513 8.80 7.56 12.97
CA ILE A 513 7.78 7.34 13.98
C ILE A 513 7.80 5.86 14.40
N ILE A 514 7.68 5.62 15.71
CA ILE A 514 7.62 4.28 16.28
C ILE A 514 6.22 4.09 16.89
N LYS A 515 5.58 2.98 16.54
CA LYS A 515 4.30 2.56 17.15
C LYS A 515 4.54 1.31 17.98
N THR A 516 4.23 1.40 19.28
CA THR A 516 4.47 0.36 20.27
C THR A 516 3.17 -0.33 20.67
N PHE A 517 3.19 -1.66 20.72
CA PHE A 517 2.05 -2.49 21.11
C PHE A 517 2.50 -3.59 22.05
N THR A 518 1.77 -3.79 23.15
CA THR A 518 1.96 -4.97 24.01
C THR A 518 1.12 -6.13 23.50
N VAL A 519 1.73 -7.30 23.33
CA VAL A 519 1.08 -8.49 22.80
C VAL A 519 1.45 -9.74 23.60
N ALA A 520 0.46 -10.58 23.87
CA ALA A 520 0.69 -11.90 24.44
C ALA A 520 0.99 -12.91 23.31
N VAL A 521 2.10 -13.63 23.44
CA VAL A 521 2.43 -14.79 22.61
C VAL A 521 2.08 -16.05 23.39
N THR A 522 1.15 -16.85 22.84
CA THR A 522 0.64 -18.08 23.50
C THR A 522 0.96 -19.37 22.75
N ASN A 523 1.20 -19.27 21.44
CA ASN A 523 1.43 -20.42 20.54
C ASN A 523 2.83 -20.39 19.92
N ASN A 524 3.81 -19.78 20.61
CA ASN A 524 5.20 -19.63 20.15
C ASN A 524 5.38 -18.87 18.81
N THR A 525 4.33 -18.22 18.32
CA THR A 525 4.32 -17.45 17.08
C THR A 525 3.81 -16.05 17.32
N LEU A 526 4.45 -15.06 16.68
CA LEU A 526 4.02 -13.68 16.61
C LEU A 526 3.72 -13.33 15.16
N GLU A 527 2.53 -12.84 14.86
CA GLU A 527 2.17 -12.33 13.53
C GLU A 527 2.04 -10.81 13.55
N ILE A 528 2.68 -10.13 12.59
CA ILE A 528 2.52 -8.70 12.31
C ILE A 528 2.16 -8.57 10.84
N ARG A 529 0.96 -8.07 10.53
CA ARG A 529 0.45 -7.94 9.16
C ARG A 529 0.09 -6.50 8.84
N LEU A 530 0.65 -5.98 7.76
CA LEU A 530 0.30 -4.69 7.19
C LEU A 530 -0.52 -4.94 5.92
N PHE A 531 -1.64 -4.23 5.75
CA PHE A 531 -2.62 -4.51 4.70
C PHE A 531 -3.14 -3.25 4.03
N TRP A 532 -3.19 -3.25 2.71
CA TRP A 532 -3.71 -2.15 1.90
C TRP A 532 -5.11 -2.45 1.36
N ALA A 533 -6.09 -1.74 1.90
CA ALA A 533 -7.50 -1.86 1.50
C ALA A 533 -7.83 -1.22 0.14
N GLY A 534 -6.91 -0.46 -0.47
CA GLY A 534 -7.16 0.33 -1.68
C GLY A 534 -7.24 1.84 -1.47
N LYS A 535 -6.83 2.33 -0.29
CA LYS A 535 -6.89 3.75 0.10
C LYS A 535 -5.58 4.50 -0.17
N GLY A 536 -5.67 5.82 -0.27
CA GLY A 536 -4.53 6.66 -0.61
C GLY A 536 -4.31 6.78 -2.13
N THR A 537 -3.34 7.60 -2.51
CA THR A 537 -3.02 7.86 -3.91
C THR A 537 -2.23 6.70 -4.49
N VAL A 538 -2.56 6.28 -5.71
CA VAL A 538 -1.82 5.19 -6.41
C VAL A 538 -0.93 5.70 -7.55
N GLY A 539 -0.96 7.02 -7.81
CA GLY A 539 -0.35 7.66 -8.98
C GLY A 539 0.54 8.87 -8.68
N ILE A 540 0.85 9.12 -7.41
CA ILE A 540 1.66 10.25 -6.93
C ILE A 540 2.76 9.70 -6.01
N PRO A 541 4.05 10.07 -6.20
CA PRO A 541 4.59 10.91 -7.26
C PRO A 541 4.49 10.28 -8.67
N PHE A 542 4.55 8.96 -8.75
CA PHE A 542 4.37 8.17 -9.97
C PHE A 542 3.46 6.98 -9.68
N ARG A 543 3.00 6.28 -10.73
CA ARG A 543 2.15 5.10 -10.54
C ARG A 543 2.94 3.96 -9.92
N GLY A 544 2.30 3.23 -9.00
CA GLY A 544 2.96 2.16 -8.23
C GLY A 544 3.44 2.59 -6.84
N VAL A 545 3.23 3.84 -6.44
CA VAL A 545 3.52 4.30 -5.07
C VAL A 545 2.26 4.19 -4.20
N TYR A 546 2.05 3.04 -3.59
CA TYR A 546 0.98 2.78 -2.62
C TYR A 546 1.30 1.54 -1.78
N GLY A 547 0.36 1.12 -0.93
CA GLY A 547 0.52 -0.05 -0.08
C GLY A 547 1.39 0.18 1.16
N PRO A 548 1.61 -0.84 2.01
CA PRO A 548 2.35 -0.65 3.24
C PRO A 548 3.85 -0.42 2.99
N LEU A 549 4.45 0.35 3.89
CA LEU A 549 5.87 0.62 3.98
C LEU A 549 6.28 0.43 5.44
N ILE A 550 7.38 -0.30 5.69
CA ILE A 550 7.93 -0.48 7.04
C ILE A 550 9.46 -0.49 7.00
N SER A 551 10.08 0.21 7.95
CA SER A 551 11.53 0.40 8.03
C SER A 551 12.19 -0.64 8.92
N ALA A 552 11.63 -0.90 10.10
CA ALA A 552 12.16 -1.92 11.00
C ALA A 552 11.10 -2.48 11.96
N ILE A 553 11.39 -3.64 12.53
CA ILE A 553 10.60 -4.28 13.59
C ILE A 553 11.54 -4.59 14.75
N SER A 554 11.15 -4.22 15.97
CA SER A 554 11.81 -4.64 17.20
C SER A 554 10.78 -5.24 18.14
N VAL A 555 11.09 -6.41 18.68
CA VAL A 555 10.26 -7.14 19.64
C VAL A 555 11.13 -7.53 20.81
N THR A 556 10.72 -7.12 22.00
CA THR A 556 11.40 -7.43 23.26
C THR A 556 10.38 -7.88 24.29
N PRO A 557 10.76 -8.62 25.35
CA PRO A 557 9.84 -8.94 26.42
C PRO A 557 9.32 -7.65 27.06
N SER A 558 8.03 -7.59 27.35
CA SER A 558 7.44 -6.41 28.00
C SER A 558 8.09 -6.20 29.38
N PRO A 559 8.36 -4.94 29.78
CA PRO A 559 8.91 -4.63 31.11
C PRO A 559 8.01 -5.07 32.27
N GLU A 560 6.72 -5.31 32.01
CA GLU A 560 5.79 -5.86 32.98
C GLU A 560 5.87 -7.40 32.97
N GLU A 561 6.36 -7.94 34.10
CA GLU A 561 6.41 -9.36 34.50
C GLU A 561 7.62 -10.22 34.07
N HIS A 562 8.85 -9.77 34.36
CA HIS A 562 9.96 -10.70 34.62
C HIS A 562 10.53 -10.54 36.04
N GLN A 563 9.66 -10.55 37.04
CA GLN A 563 10.05 -11.11 38.33
C GLN A 563 9.43 -12.49 38.42
N LEU A 564 10.26 -13.55 38.33
CA LEU A 564 9.91 -14.84 38.91
C LEU A 564 9.41 -14.55 40.34
N ASN A 565 8.10 -14.66 40.56
CA ASN A 565 7.52 -14.37 41.86
C ASN A 565 7.87 -15.53 42.80
N LEU A 566 9.08 -15.48 43.35
CA LEU A 566 9.54 -16.44 44.34
C LEU A 566 8.82 -16.12 45.65
N ASP A 567 7.74 -16.83 45.92
CA ASP A 567 7.07 -16.78 47.22
C ASP A 567 8.03 -17.20 48.34
N TRP A 568 7.68 -16.86 49.59
CA TRP A 568 8.59 -17.11 50.70
C TRP A 568 8.94 -18.62 50.87
N PRO A 569 7.97 -19.55 50.72
CA PRO A 569 8.25 -20.99 50.72
C PRO A 569 9.27 -21.42 49.66
N THR A 570 9.19 -20.87 48.44
CA THR A 570 10.12 -21.23 47.36
C THR A 570 11.52 -20.70 47.62
N ARG A 571 11.68 -19.45 48.08
CA ARG A 571 13.02 -18.94 48.42
C ARG A 571 13.62 -19.69 49.61
N HIS A 572 12.82 -20.05 50.62
CA HIS A 572 13.28 -20.87 51.74
C HIS A 572 13.82 -22.22 51.26
N ARG A 573 13.09 -22.91 50.37
CA ARG A 573 13.53 -24.16 49.73
C ARG A 573 14.85 -23.99 48.95
N ILE A 574 15.01 -22.88 48.22
CA ILE A 574 16.27 -22.55 47.54
C ILE A 574 17.40 -22.34 48.55
N CYS A 575 17.20 -21.53 49.60
CA CYS A 575 18.23 -21.31 50.62
C CYS A 575 18.65 -22.61 51.33
N VAL A 576 17.70 -23.47 51.65
CA VAL A 576 17.96 -24.80 52.23
C VAL A 576 18.73 -25.68 51.25
N GLY A 577 18.39 -25.66 49.97
CA GLY A 577 19.11 -26.41 48.95
C GLY A 577 20.57 -25.94 48.79
N ILE A 578 20.82 -24.63 48.84
CA ILE A 578 22.19 -24.07 48.82
C ILE A 578 22.96 -24.51 50.07
N ALA A 579 22.35 -24.41 51.26
CA ALA A 579 22.96 -24.82 52.52
C ALA A 579 23.32 -26.31 52.53
N ARG A 580 22.44 -27.17 52.00
CA ARG A 580 22.72 -28.61 51.83
C ARG A 580 23.86 -28.87 50.85
N GLY A 581 23.91 -28.15 49.74
CA GLY A 581 25.00 -28.24 48.78
C GLY A 581 26.35 -27.84 49.41
N LEU A 582 26.38 -26.78 50.22
CA LEU A 582 27.58 -26.36 50.94
C LEU A 582 27.98 -27.36 52.03
N ALA A 583 27.03 -27.87 52.81
CA ALA A 583 27.28 -28.89 53.83
C ALA A 583 27.88 -30.16 53.21
N TYR A 584 27.32 -30.62 52.09
CA TYR A 584 27.88 -31.75 51.34
C TYR A 584 29.34 -31.48 50.93
N LEU A 585 29.64 -30.30 50.38
CA LEU A 585 31.01 -29.94 49.99
C LEU A 585 31.99 -29.83 51.17
N HIS A 586 31.50 -29.46 52.36
CA HIS A 586 32.35 -29.33 53.55
C HIS A 586 32.60 -30.66 54.27
N GLU A 587 31.59 -31.53 54.34
CA GLU A 587 31.58 -32.65 55.29
C GLU A 587 31.45 -34.03 54.62
N GLU A 588 30.70 -34.13 53.52
CA GLU A 588 30.31 -35.42 52.94
C GLU A 588 31.00 -35.73 51.61
N SER A 589 31.54 -34.73 50.93
CA SER A 589 32.29 -34.94 49.70
C SER A 589 33.65 -35.56 50.01
N ARG A 590 34.05 -36.53 49.17
CA ARG A 590 35.33 -37.25 49.28
C ARG A 590 36.54 -36.31 49.41
N LEU A 591 36.46 -35.13 48.80
CA LEU A 591 37.40 -34.03 48.98
C LEU A 591 36.66 -32.90 49.70
N LYS A 592 37.14 -32.45 50.85
CA LYS A 592 36.55 -31.32 51.58
C LYS A 592 36.87 -30.03 50.82
N ILE A 593 35.84 -29.33 50.35
CA ILE A 593 35.95 -28.15 49.49
C ILE A 593 35.26 -26.96 50.16
N VAL A 594 36.02 -25.91 50.49
CA VAL A 594 35.45 -24.63 50.91
C VAL A 594 35.29 -23.73 49.68
N HIS A 595 34.05 -23.39 49.30
CA HIS A 595 33.74 -22.66 48.05
C HIS A 595 34.30 -21.21 48.01
N ARG A 596 34.27 -20.49 49.15
CA ARG A 596 34.85 -19.14 49.38
C ARG A 596 34.29 -17.95 48.58
N ASP A 597 33.43 -18.17 47.58
CA ASP A 597 32.81 -17.08 46.80
C ASP A 597 31.32 -17.38 46.55
N ILE A 598 30.58 -17.68 47.62
CA ILE A 598 29.16 -17.93 47.52
C ILE A 598 28.40 -16.60 47.40
N LYS A 599 27.88 -16.36 46.20
CA LYS A 599 27.06 -15.18 45.85
C LYS A 599 25.98 -15.59 44.86
N ALA A 600 24.95 -14.75 44.71
CA ALA A 600 23.77 -15.08 43.89
C ALA A 600 24.12 -15.46 42.44
N THR A 601 25.16 -14.85 41.84
CA THR A 601 25.59 -15.16 40.46
C THR A 601 26.24 -16.53 40.31
N ASN A 602 26.67 -17.15 41.42
CA ASN A 602 27.35 -18.45 41.45
C ASN A 602 26.39 -19.57 41.90
N VAL A 603 25.09 -19.28 41.97
CA VAL A 603 24.03 -20.25 42.25
C VAL A 603 23.10 -20.30 41.06
N LEU A 604 23.13 -21.41 40.32
CA LEU A 604 22.25 -21.66 39.19
C LEU A 604 20.98 -22.36 39.69
N LEU A 605 19.82 -21.99 39.13
CA LEU A 605 18.56 -22.69 39.40
C LEU A 605 18.22 -23.54 38.18
N ASP A 606 17.90 -24.82 38.40
CA ASP A 606 17.35 -25.65 37.34
C ASP A 606 15.87 -25.35 37.07
N LYS A 607 15.28 -26.04 36.09
CA LYS A 607 13.88 -25.87 35.68
C LYS A 607 12.86 -26.07 36.81
N ASP A 608 13.25 -26.76 37.88
CA ASP A 608 12.42 -27.06 39.05
C ASP A 608 12.77 -26.14 40.25
N LEU A 609 13.55 -25.08 40.00
CA LEU A 609 14.07 -24.12 40.96
C LEU A 609 14.96 -24.75 42.05
N ASN A 610 15.61 -25.88 41.76
CA ASN A 610 16.61 -26.42 42.68
C ASN A 610 17.95 -25.72 42.47
N PRO A 611 18.62 -25.28 43.56
CA PRO A 611 19.91 -24.61 43.47
C PRO A 611 21.03 -25.60 43.14
N LYS A 612 21.96 -25.14 42.30
CA LYS A 612 23.22 -25.79 41.96
C LYS A 612 24.33 -24.78 42.23
N ILE A 613 25.30 -25.16 43.06
CA ILE A 613 26.47 -24.33 43.35
C ILE A 613 27.42 -24.48 42.16
N SER A 614 27.80 -23.36 41.56
CA SER A 614 28.70 -23.28 40.40
C SER A 614 29.91 -22.40 40.70
N ASP A 615 30.86 -22.37 39.76
CA ASP A 615 32.08 -21.55 39.80
C ASP A 615 32.94 -21.75 41.05
N PHE A 616 33.87 -22.71 40.96
CA PHE A 616 34.81 -23.08 42.02
C PHE A 616 36.16 -22.36 41.90
N GLY A 617 36.24 -21.25 41.15
CA GLY A 617 37.51 -20.58 40.81
C GLY A 617 38.35 -20.10 42.01
N LEU A 618 37.76 -19.99 43.21
CA LEU A 618 38.43 -19.66 44.47
C LEU A 618 38.33 -20.77 45.54
N ALA A 619 37.85 -21.95 45.15
CA ALA A 619 37.58 -23.03 46.07
C ALA A 619 38.90 -23.63 46.61
N LYS A 620 38.93 -23.93 47.93
CA LYS A 620 40.10 -24.50 48.60
C LYS A 620 39.80 -25.94 49.02
N LEU A 621 40.71 -26.84 48.66
CA LEU A 621 40.75 -28.23 49.15
C LEU A 621 41.41 -28.25 50.53
N ASP A 622 40.75 -28.85 51.51
CA ASP A 622 41.32 -29.08 52.83
C ASP A 622 41.88 -30.50 52.88
N GLU A 623 43.18 -30.64 52.58
CA GLU A 623 43.95 -31.84 52.87
C GLU A 623 44.63 -31.64 54.22
N GLU A 624 44.31 -32.50 55.19
CA GLU A 624 44.69 -32.36 56.60
C GLU A 624 46.22 -32.36 56.88
N ASP A 625 47.10 -32.33 55.87
CA ASP A 625 48.55 -32.49 56.09
C ASP A 625 49.53 -31.77 55.13
N ASN A 626 49.19 -30.65 54.44
CA ASN A 626 50.23 -29.87 53.74
C ASN A 626 49.93 -28.36 53.56
N THR A 627 50.81 -27.52 54.11
CA THR A 627 50.88 -26.08 53.85
C THR A 627 51.64 -25.79 52.54
N HIS A 628 50.93 -25.80 51.41
CA HIS A 628 51.17 -25.08 50.14
C HIS A 628 50.78 -25.94 48.93
N ILE A 629 49.81 -25.48 48.12
CA ILE A 629 49.59 -25.98 46.77
C ILE A 629 49.35 -24.80 45.82
N SER A 630 50.17 -24.76 44.77
CA SER A 630 50.06 -23.91 43.59
C SER A 630 49.06 -24.51 42.61
N THR A 631 48.11 -23.71 42.13
CA THR A 631 47.17 -24.11 41.09
C THR A 631 47.83 -24.09 39.71
N ARG A 632 47.96 -25.26 39.07
CA ARG A 632 48.08 -25.41 37.61
C ARG A 632 46.96 -26.31 37.12
N ILE A 633 46.02 -25.74 36.38
CA ILE A 633 45.53 -26.18 35.05
C ILE A 633 44.17 -25.50 34.78
N ALA A 634 44.08 -24.87 33.62
CA ALA A 634 42.87 -24.42 32.95
C ALA A 634 42.50 -25.43 31.84
N GLY A 635 41.22 -25.70 31.63
CA GLY A 635 40.73 -26.43 30.44
C GLY A 635 39.50 -27.31 30.66
N THR A 636 38.49 -27.09 29.81
CA THR A 636 37.12 -27.64 29.73
C THR A 636 36.99 -29.17 29.56
N LEU A 637 35.88 -29.70 30.09
CA LEU A 637 34.88 -30.46 29.33
C LEU A 637 33.47 -30.06 29.81
#